data_AF-A0A2H6GZ96-F1
#
_entry.id   AF-A0A2H6GZ96-F1
#
_cell.length_a   1.000
_cell.length_b   1.000
_cell.length_c   1.000
_cell.angle_alpha   90.00
_cell.angle_beta   90.00
_cell.angle_gamma   90.00
#
_symmetry.space_group_name_H-M   'P 1'
#
loop_
_entity.id
_entity.type
_entity.pdbx_description
1 polymer ?
#
loop_
_entity_poly.entity_id
_entity_poly.type
_entity_poly.pdbx_seq_one_letter_code
_entity_poly.pdbx_strand_id
1 'polypeptide(L)'
;MATVFTFGNVYTDFTRIFASTSGDTVFSSNLAQTTSFDYFSNTPTVGDSIYFYLADLKSIKLFVGTPLVGTDVVLQWEYWHKDSTGAQSWIPITVQSDGTSGFTIAGENVVEFGSYYVAFQKNIGGTNGSYIRCRLVSFTTITEGGAQSTQKVQGDKYHVYPTGSTEASPFRLQDVYDYMTTSYAHWKSTKIGNIFIFDYQIDCDNSGGQWLKMANEFLVIGNGNLWERFKWGKLLSGIKDTSGVTKDGSTIYMRAGGSCSSVVNFNYAEAKIYDSRITLGTYWGWNTNGSTANSIISCLGGYFSVARGEFQDTTLEGGNGQGYNSDVTFKNILFHTNIWIMTGGNPTFDDVSVSNPNSKFNGFYCYAAPFILKNFKYGDYNSLFYLYQTYTDITIDCINPSPALEPLTSKSVVKRTVRTATVGLQSLLNYDNTSGFTDQTVQGGDAIVDDVNLTGATGIPEVGDCIYFKLRDSADNNNYFATDLDMTMGSTVNTDNIYIWEKWDGTNWIQAVEETDVWDITKVGNFAFAKSGIIYIRRLYPYKYTTVNGVNGVWLRARIITAGSSKPLATTIWKNPNNISTGISNWLINEKYTFNLTVQDTYGNVINGAIVSVIDSNGTTVANTTTDSFGKIVAQDIIVGYYKFDPKNSEYQGMVKVIVNPITIKIKKSGYKTYIEKFDLTQKTDWVIALSTRRFIGNQPQR
;
A
#
# COMPACT_ATOMS: atom_id res chain seq x y z
N MET A 1 29.43 -2.94 31.93
CA MET A 1 30.55 -2.43 31.11
C MET A 1 30.00 -1.30 30.28
N ALA A 2 30.64 -0.12 30.27
CA ALA A 2 30.23 0.95 29.36
C ALA A 2 30.46 0.46 27.94
N THR A 3 29.37 0.33 27.18
CA THR A 3 29.41 -0.09 25.78
C THR A 3 30.25 0.94 25.04
N VAL A 4 31.38 0.51 24.47
CA VAL A 4 32.20 1.38 23.62
C VAL A 4 31.40 1.61 22.34
N PHE A 5 30.88 2.82 22.20
CA PHE A 5 30.10 3.22 21.03
C PHE A 5 31.05 3.68 19.93
N THR A 6 31.13 2.92 18.84
CA THR A 6 31.87 3.32 17.65
C THR A 6 30.91 3.92 16.64
N PHE A 7 31.17 5.17 16.28
CA PHE A 7 30.62 5.80 15.11
C PHE A 7 31.72 5.80 14.04
N GLY A 8 31.51 5.08 12.95
CA GLY A 8 32.52 4.90 11.89
C GLY A 8 32.14 5.57 10.58
N ASN A 9 33.14 6.02 9.82
CA ASN A 9 33.00 6.28 8.38
C ASN A 9 32.97 4.93 7.66
N VAL A 10 31.98 4.71 6.79
CA VAL A 10 31.94 3.52 5.92
C VAL A 10 32.14 4.00 4.50
N TYR A 11 33.40 4.00 4.08
CA TYR A 11 33.72 4.25 2.68
C TYR A 11 33.26 3.06 1.84
N THR A 12 32.44 3.36 0.85
CA THR A 12 31.89 2.37 -0.09
C THR A 12 32.37 2.66 -1.49
N ASP A 13 32.64 1.61 -2.26
CA ASP A 13 33.04 1.75 -3.67
C ASP A 13 31.93 2.43 -4.47
N PHE A 14 32.32 3.35 -5.35
CA PHE A 14 31.36 3.92 -6.28
C PHE A 14 30.82 2.86 -7.24
N THR A 15 29.57 3.03 -7.66
CA THR A 15 29.00 2.22 -8.74
C THR A 15 29.25 2.83 -10.10
N ARG A 16 29.43 4.17 -10.18
CA ARG A 16 29.72 4.87 -11.43
C ARG A 16 30.68 6.05 -11.24
N ILE A 17 31.70 6.10 -12.10
CA ILE A 17 32.66 7.19 -12.22
C ILE A 17 32.91 7.41 -13.70
N PHE A 18 32.92 8.65 -14.14
CA PHE A 18 33.21 9.01 -15.53
C PHE A 18 34.22 10.14 -15.56
N ALA A 19 35.16 10.10 -16.49
CA ALA A 19 35.95 11.27 -16.87
C ALA A 19 35.39 11.84 -18.17
N SER A 20 35.41 13.16 -18.31
CA SER A 20 35.12 13.83 -19.56
C SER A 20 36.36 14.45 -20.18
N THR A 21 36.36 14.52 -21.51
CA THR A 21 37.35 15.25 -22.31
C THR A 21 36.65 16.22 -23.26
N SER A 22 37.43 17.16 -23.80
CA SER A 22 36.95 18.15 -24.77
C SER A 22 35.84 19.05 -24.18
N GLY A 23 35.99 19.47 -22.93
CA GLY A 23 35.09 20.41 -22.28
C GLY A 23 33.69 19.82 -22.00
N ASP A 24 33.64 18.63 -21.39
CA ASP A 24 32.41 17.89 -21.04
C ASP A 24 31.58 17.33 -22.21
N THR A 25 32.17 17.16 -23.39
CA THR A 25 31.44 16.67 -24.57
C THR A 25 31.64 15.18 -24.86
N VAL A 26 32.76 14.60 -24.41
CA VAL A 26 33.08 13.18 -24.59
C VAL A 26 33.27 12.55 -23.21
N PHE A 27 32.63 11.40 -22.96
CA PHE A 27 32.71 10.68 -21.68
C PHE A 27 33.42 9.34 -21.83
N SER A 28 34.19 8.96 -20.81
CA SER A 28 34.80 7.65 -20.68
C SER A 28 33.76 6.54 -20.52
N SER A 29 34.20 5.29 -20.59
CA SER A 29 33.47 4.16 -19.98
C SER A 29 33.41 4.34 -18.45
N ASN A 30 32.57 3.55 -17.78
CA ASN A 30 32.45 3.60 -16.33
C ASN A 30 33.75 3.12 -15.64
N LEU A 31 34.41 4.03 -14.91
CA LEU A 31 35.68 3.83 -14.22
C LEU A 31 35.52 3.31 -12.78
N ALA A 32 34.29 3.19 -12.26
CA ALA A 32 34.09 2.94 -10.82
C ALA A 32 34.65 1.60 -10.31
N GLN A 33 34.78 0.62 -11.21
CA GLN A 33 35.31 -0.71 -10.88
C GLN A 33 36.80 -0.84 -11.17
N THR A 34 37.45 0.20 -11.71
CA THR A 34 38.88 0.21 -11.97
C THR A 34 39.64 0.82 -10.80
N THR A 35 40.88 0.37 -10.60
CA THR A 35 41.80 0.91 -9.60
C THR A 35 42.80 1.89 -10.21
N SER A 36 42.78 2.07 -11.53
CA SER A 36 43.75 2.88 -12.29
C SER A 36 43.03 3.61 -13.41
N PHE A 37 43.14 4.93 -13.41
CA PHE A 37 42.68 5.84 -14.46
C PHE A 37 43.20 7.25 -14.17
N ASP A 38 43.25 8.09 -15.20
CA ASP A 38 43.63 9.50 -15.04
C ASP A 38 42.41 10.32 -14.60
N TYR A 39 42.61 11.23 -13.66
CA TYR A 39 41.58 12.20 -13.25
C TYR A 39 41.31 13.20 -14.37
N PHE A 40 42.40 13.65 -15.01
CA PHE A 40 42.41 14.49 -16.20
C PHE A 40 43.49 13.97 -17.16
N SER A 41 43.35 14.21 -18.46
CA SER A 41 44.42 13.84 -19.40
C SER A 41 45.68 14.71 -19.20
N ASN A 42 46.83 14.27 -19.73
CA ASN A 42 48.08 15.04 -19.72
C ASN A 42 48.09 16.23 -20.69
N THR A 43 47.02 16.39 -21.47
CA THR A 43 46.77 17.55 -22.33
C THR A 43 45.30 17.95 -22.20
N PRO A 44 44.84 18.33 -20.99
CA PRO A 44 43.43 18.53 -20.75
C PRO A 44 42.95 19.82 -21.41
N THR A 45 41.64 19.97 -21.57
CA THR A 45 41.02 21.23 -21.99
C THR A 45 40.25 21.83 -20.83
N VAL A 46 40.13 23.16 -20.77
CA VAL A 46 39.25 23.83 -19.81
C VAL A 46 37.83 23.28 -19.95
N GLY A 47 37.24 22.89 -18.83
CA GLY A 47 35.93 22.25 -18.75
C GLY A 47 35.97 20.74 -18.57
N ASP A 48 37.11 20.07 -18.81
CA ASP A 48 37.26 18.65 -18.52
C ASP A 48 36.96 18.38 -17.04
N SER A 49 36.27 17.28 -16.77
CA SER A 49 35.74 16.97 -15.44
C SER A 49 35.82 15.49 -15.11
N ILE A 50 35.96 15.17 -13.83
CA ILE A 50 35.70 13.84 -13.30
C ILE A 50 34.40 13.84 -12.50
N TYR A 51 33.56 12.83 -12.72
CA TYR A 51 32.20 12.68 -12.19
C TYR A 51 32.11 11.46 -11.28
N PHE A 52 31.44 11.64 -10.15
CA PHE A 52 31.22 10.60 -9.15
C PHE A 52 29.72 10.43 -8.90
N TYR A 53 29.19 9.24 -9.11
CA TYR A 53 27.77 8.93 -8.92
C TYR A 53 27.45 8.61 -7.46
N LEU A 54 26.82 9.56 -6.77
CA LEU A 54 26.21 9.32 -5.47
C LEU A 54 25.32 10.51 -5.08
N ALA A 55 24.10 10.24 -4.62
CA ALA A 55 23.31 11.24 -3.90
C ALA A 55 23.83 11.33 -2.45
N ASP A 56 23.88 12.54 -1.89
CA ASP A 56 24.19 12.78 -0.46
C ASP A 56 25.60 12.29 -0.03
N LEU A 57 26.63 12.62 -0.82
CA LEU A 57 28.05 12.35 -0.54
C LEU A 57 28.62 13.37 0.46
N LYS A 58 29.25 12.87 1.51
CA LYS A 58 29.97 13.67 2.49
C LYS A 58 31.42 13.88 2.07
N SER A 59 32.08 12.82 1.62
CA SER A 59 33.50 12.87 1.24
C SER A 59 33.84 11.85 0.18
N ILE A 60 34.90 12.12 -0.58
CA ILE A 60 35.51 11.17 -1.50
C ILE A 60 36.89 10.82 -0.98
N LYS A 61 37.16 9.52 -0.85
CA LYS A 61 38.48 8.98 -0.64
C LYS A 61 39.12 8.63 -1.97
N LEU A 62 40.22 9.28 -2.26
CA LEU A 62 41.02 9.15 -3.47
C LEU A 62 42.37 8.53 -3.12
N PHE A 63 42.95 7.80 -4.06
CA PHE A 63 44.22 7.10 -3.90
C PHE A 63 45.17 7.57 -5.01
N VAL A 64 45.62 8.81 -4.89
CA VAL A 64 46.44 9.49 -5.91
C VAL A 64 47.77 8.76 -6.05
N GLY A 65 47.96 8.06 -7.16
CA GLY A 65 49.21 7.37 -7.48
C GLY A 65 50.25 8.32 -8.04
N THR A 66 49.87 8.97 -9.13
CA THR A 66 50.66 10.03 -9.76
C THR A 66 50.01 11.37 -9.45
N PRO A 67 50.68 12.29 -8.75
CA PRO A 67 50.19 13.64 -8.55
C PRO A 67 49.95 14.40 -9.85
N LEU A 68 48.94 15.27 -9.85
CA LEU A 68 48.76 16.28 -10.88
C LEU A 68 49.97 17.24 -10.86
N VAL A 69 50.55 17.49 -12.03
CA VAL A 69 51.67 18.43 -12.22
C VAL A 69 51.28 19.48 -13.24
N GLY A 70 51.22 20.73 -12.79
CA GLY A 70 50.87 21.88 -13.63
C GLY A 70 51.08 23.21 -12.91
N THR A 71 50.87 24.30 -13.65
CA THR A 71 50.97 25.68 -13.14
C THR A 71 49.63 26.41 -13.27
N ASP A 72 49.27 27.18 -12.24
CA ASP A 72 48.03 27.97 -12.15
C ASP A 72 46.74 27.15 -12.35
N VAL A 73 46.76 25.88 -11.91
CA VAL A 73 45.63 24.96 -12.04
C VAL A 73 44.52 25.33 -11.07
N VAL A 74 43.33 25.63 -11.59
CA VAL A 74 42.13 25.97 -10.83
C VAL A 74 41.08 24.90 -11.07
N LEU A 75 40.63 24.28 -10.00
CA LEU A 75 39.60 23.24 -9.99
C LEU A 75 38.37 23.72 -9.25
N GLN A 76 37.18 23.26 -9.67
CA GLN A 76 35.92 23.56 -9.01
C GLN A 76 35.11 22.28 -8.82
N TRP A 77 34.77 21.99 -7.57
CA TRP A 77 33.79 20.96 -7.23
C TRP A 77 32.37 21.50 -7.42
N GLU A 78 31.52 20.74 -8.09
CA GLU A 78 30.16 21.15 -8.46
C GLU A 78 29.16 19.99 -8.34
N TYR A 79 27.90 20.31 -8.08
CA TYR A 79 26.78 19.36 -8.12
C TYR A 79 25.72 19.82 -9.12
N TRP A 80 24.97 18.86 -9.68
CA TRP A 80 23.86 19.19 -10.57
C TRP A 80 22.61 19.54 -9.77
N HIS A 81 22.02 20.70 -10.07
CA HIS A 81 20.90 21.26 -9.35
C HIS A 81 19.78 21.69 -10.30
N LYS A 82 18.54 21.67 -9.80
CA LYS A 82 17.38 22.32 -10.41
C LYS A 82 16.80 23.30 -9.40
N ASP A 83 16.77 24.57 -9.75
CA ASP A 83 16.26 25.62 -8.86
C ASP A 83 14.72 25.65 -8.79
N SER A 84 14.18 26.53 -7.96
CA SER A 84 12.74 26.69 -7.75
C SER A 84 11.99 27.20 -9.00
N THR A 85 12.70 27.80 -9.97
CA THR A 85 12.15 28.23 -11.26
C THR A 85 12.17 27.11 -12.31
N GLY A 86 12.87 26.02 -12.00
CA GLY A 86 13.03 24.85 -12.84
C GLY A 86 14.26 24.89 -13.76
N ALA A 87 15.09 25.93 -13.67
CA ALA A 87 16.36 26.01 -14.39
C ALA A 87 17.36 25.00 -13.81
N GLN A 88 18.19 24.41 -14.68
CA GLN A 88 19.13 23.37 -14.30
C GLN A 88 20.56 23.78 -14.59
N SER A 89 21.44 23.63 -13.61
CA SER A 89 22.83 24.08 -13.71
C SER A 89 23.76 23.31 -12.78
N TRP A 90 25.06 23.42 -13.06
CA TRP A 90 26.11 23.02 -12.13
C TRP A 90 26.35 24.14 -11.13
N ILE A 91 26.28 23.82 -9.84
CA ILE A 91 26.46 24.77 -8.76
C ILE A 91 27.74 24.42 -8.00
N PRO A 92 28.61 25.40 -7.69
CA PRO A 92 29.78 25.22 -6.84
C PRO A 92 29.45 24.56 -5.48
N ILE A 93 30.23 23.57 -5.08
CA ILE A 93 30.23 22.98 -3.74
C ILE A 93 31.30 23.68 -2.91
N THR A 94 30.97 24.02 -1.67
CA THR A 94 31.99 24.45 -0.69
C THR A 94 32.80 23.23 -0.26
N VAL A 95 34.11 23.22 -0.51
CA VAL A 95 35.02 22.17 -0.01
C VAL A 95 35.47 22.55 1.39
N GLN A 96 35.26 21.67 2.38
CA GLN A 96 35.67 21.91 3.77
C GLN A 96 37.16 21.62 3.97
N SER A 97 37.62 20.52 3.37
CA SER A 97 39.03 20.17 3.32
C SER A 97 39.32 19.35 2.07
N ASP A 98 40.44 19.63 1.43
CA ASP A 98 40.94 18.84 0.30
C ASP A 98 42.31 18.27 0.65
N GLY A 99 42.34 17.03 1.15
CA GLY A 99 43.59 16.34 1.47
C GLY A 99 44.45 16.05 0.23
N THR A 100 43.87 16.08 -0.98
CA THR A 100 44.65 15.92 -2.22
C THR A 100 45.33 17.22 -2.64
N SER A 101 44.89 18.36 -2.10
CA SER A 101 45.28 19.71 -2.53
C SER A 101 45.19 19.86 -4.06
N GLY A 102 44.01 19.59 -4.63
CA GLY A 102 43.80 19.59 -6.07
C GLY A 102 44.56 18.49 -6.82
N PHE A 103 44.55 17.27 -6.27
CA PHE A 103 45.22 16.08 -6.81
C PHE A 103 46.77 16.14 -6.84
N THR A 104 47.40 17.09 -6.16
CA THR A 104 48.87 17.27 -6.14
C THR A 104 49.59 16.47 -5.04
N ILE A 105 48.85 15.88 -4.11
CA ILE A 105 49.39 15.06 -3.01
C ILE A 105 49.12 13.59 -3.31
N ALA A 106 50.19 12.78 -3.35
CA ALA A 106 50.11 11.33 -3.54
C ALA A 106 49.57 10.62 -2.28
N GLY A 107 49.10 9.38 -2.47
CA GLY A 107 48.62 8.50 -1.40
C GLY A 107 47.11 8.55 -1.18
N GLU A 108 46.68 7.95 -0.06
CA GLU A 108 45.29 7.97 0.39
C GLU A 108 44.94 9.34 0.95
N ASN A 109 44.01 10.03 0.30
CA ASN A 109 43.61 11.38 0.64
C ASN A 109 42.08 11.51 0.57
N VAL A 110 41.53 12.42 1.37
CA VAL A 110 40.08 12.62 1.46
C VAL A 110 39.73 14.06 1.07
N VAL A 111 38.72 14.21 0.22
CA VAL A 111 38.06 15.49 -0.06
C VAL A 111 36.73 15.51 0.68
N GLU A 112 36.57 16.45 1.61
CA GLU A 112 35.35 16.63 2.40
C GLU A 112 34.54 17.81 1.88
N PHE A 113 33.25 17.59 1.69
CA PHE A 113 32.34 18.61 1.17
C PHE A 113 31.51 19.23 2.29
N GLY A 114 31.23 20.52 2.11
CA GLY A 114 30.21 21.23 2.87
C GLY A 114 28.83 20.82 2.40
N SER A 115 27.81 21.51 2.90
CA SER A 115 26.43 21.21 2.52
C SER A 115 26.11 21.61 1.08
N TYR A 116 25.39 20.74 0.36
CA TYR A 116 24.88 21.00 -0.99
C TYR A 116 23.57 20.22 -1.24
N TYR A 117 22.85 20.51 -2.32
CA TYR A 117 21.49 20.00 -2.56
C TYR A 117 21.28 19.33 -3.93
N VAL A 118 21.31 18.00 -3.98
CA VAL A 118 21.13 17.24 -5.25
C VAL A 118 19.65 17.01 -5.56
N ALA A 119 19.02 18.00 -6.18
CA ALA A 119 17.58 18.02 -6.48
C ALA A 119 17.19 17.22 -7.73
N PHE A 120 18.15 16.89 -8.60
CA PHE A 120 17.85 16.49 -9.96
C PHE A 120 18.89 15.52 -10.55
N GLN A 121 18.45 14.71 -11.51
CA GLN A 121 19.29 13.74 -12.21
C GLN A 121 19.81 14.34 -13.53
N LYS A 122 21.06 14.02 -13.87
CA LYS A 122 21.66 14.35 -15.16
C LYS A 122 22.09 13.09 -15.88
N ASN A 123 21.97 13.07 -17.21
CA ASN A 123 22.60 12.03 -18.01
C ASN A 123 24.09 12.31 -18.13
N ILE A 124 24.92 11.37 -17.66
CA ILE A 124 26.39 11.38 -17.81
C ILE A 124 26.78 10.01 -18.35
N GLY A 125 27.55 9.97 -19.44
CA GLY A 125 27.98 8.71 -20.06
C GLY A 125 26.83 7.76 -20.41
N GLY A 126 25.70 8.29 -20.89
CA GLY A 126 24.50 7.51 -21.23
C GLY A 126 23.64 7.12 -20.03
N THR A 127 23.98 7.56 -18.81
CA THR A 127 23.35 7.10 -17.58
C THR A 127 22.79 8.26 -16.74
N ASN A 128 21.48 8.22 -16.45
CA ASN A 128 20.85 9.20 -15.56
C ASN A 128 21.21 8.94 -14.08
N GLY A 129 21.59 10.00 -13.38
CA GLY A 129 21.98 9.93 -11.97
C GLY A 129 22.26 11.28 -11.31
N SER A 130 22.46 11.23 -9.99
CA SER A 130 22.94 12.36 -9.18
C SER A 130 24.46 12.29 -9.14
N TYR A 131 25.13 13.34 -9.63
CA TYR A 131 26.59 13.38 -9.74
C TYR A 131 27.16 14.61 -9.06
N ILE A 132 28.30 14.41 -8.41
CA ILE A 132 29.26 15.48 -8.12
C ILE A 132 30.37 15.39 -9.16
N ARG A 133 30.90 16.54 -9.56
CA ARG A 133 32.09 16.58 -10.40
C ARG A 133 33.18 17.48 -9.82
N CYS A 134 34.42 17.20 -10.19
CA CYS A 134 35.52 18.16 -10.12
C CYS A 134 35.82 18.61 -11.56
N ARG A 135 35.68 19.91 -11.83
CA ARG A 135 35.88 20.50 -13.15
C ARG A 135 37.16 21.33 -13.19
N LEU A 136 37.91 21.21 -14.28
CA LEU A 136 39.05 22.06 -14.60
C LEU A 136 38.57 23.42 -15.11
N VAL A 137 38.80 24.48 -14.34
CA VAL A 137 38.33 25.84 -14.63
C VAL A 137 39.35 26.63 -15.44
N SER A 138 40.63 26.55 -15.08
CA SER A 138 41.74 27.20 -15.79
C SER A 138 43.06 26.55 -15.42
N PHE A 139 44.08 26.70 -16.28
CA PHE A 139 45.47 26.31 -16.02
C PHE A 139 46.37 27.02 -17.05
N THR A 140 47.64 27.19 -16.72
CA THR A 140 48.67 27.66 -17.67
C THR A 140 49.33 26.46 -18.36
N THR A 141 49.74 25.47 -17.58
CA THR A 141 50.25 24.19 -18.09
C THR A 141 49.79 23.03 -17.21
N ILE A 142 49.55 21.88 -17.82
CA ILE A 142 49.44 20.58 -17.15
C ILE A 142 50.29 19.63 -17.96
N THR A 143 51.26 19.00 -17.32
CA THR A 143 52.11 17.97 -17.94
C THR A 143 51.75 16.56 -17.45
N GLU A 144 51.05 16.48 -16.32
CA GLU A 144 50.50 15.25 -15.76
C GLU A 144 49.15 15.59 -15.12
N GLY A 145 48.07 14.98 -15.61
CA GLY A 145 46.70 15.26 -15.16
C GLY A 145 46.32 14.58 -13.84
N GLY A 146 47.24 13.78 -13.31
CA GLY A 146 47.10 13.05 -12.06
C GLY A 146 46.32 11.75 -12.26
N ALA A 147 46.76 10.70 -11.59
CA ALA A 147 46.22 9.36 -11.78
C ALA A 147 45.81 8.69 -10.47
N GLN A 148 44.65 8.03 -10.50
CA GLN A 148 44.19 7.11 -9.47
C GLN A 148 45.02 5.82 -9.51
N SER A 149 45.35 5.24 -8.36
CA SER A 149 46.07 3.97 -8.26
C SER A 149 45.73 3.20 -6.98
N THR A 150 46.26 1.98 -6.84
CA THR A 150 46.22 1.08 -5.66
C THR A 150 44.85 0.53 -5.26
N GLN A 151 43.80 1.36 -5.19
CA GLN A 151 42.47 0.98 -4.74
C GLN A 151 41.40 1.71 -5.57
N LYS A 152 40.16 1.23 -5.48
CA LYS A 152 39.02 1.91 -6.11
C LYS A 152 38.73 3.20 -5.36
N VAL A 153 38.23 4.21 -6.06
CA VAL A 153 37.73 5.42 -5.40
C VAL A 153 36.52 5.04 -4.54
N GLN A 154 36.47 5.60 -3.34
CA GLN A 154 35.39 5.31 -2.39
C GLN A 154 34.72 6.59 -1.92
N GLY A 155 33.42 6.51 -1.64
CA GLY A 155 32.62 7.61 -1.14
C GLY A 155 32.07 7.29 0.25
N ASP A 156 31.98 8.32 1.08
CA ASP A 156 31.24 8.27 2.35
C ASP A 156 29.99 9.15 2.24
N LYS A 157 28.88 8.72 2.82
CA LYS A 157 27.58 9.43 2.81
C LYS A 157 27.39 10.23 4.10
N TYR A 158 26.32 11.01 4.17
CA TYR A 158 25.80 11.56 5.44
C TYR A 158 25.19 10.46 6.34
N HIS A 159 25.93 9.38 6.56
CA HIS A 159 25.48 8.25 7.35
C HIS A 159 26.20 8.20 8.70
N VAL A 160 25.43 7.99 9.76
CA VAL A 160 25.98 7.67 11.08
C VAL A 160 25.80 6.16 11.23
N TYR A 161 26.89 5.43 11.46
CA TYR A 161 26.87 3.97 11.62
C TYR A 161 27.12 3.57 13.07
N PRO A 162 26.15 3.83 13.96
CA PRO A 162 26.32 3.49 15.36
C PRO A 162 26.19 1.95 15.49
N THR A 163 26.99 1.33 16.35
CA THR A 163 26.93 -0.13 16.60
C THR A 163 26.95 -0.44 18.10
N GLY A 164 26.31 -1.55 18.50
CA GLY A 164 26.37 -2.07 19.87
C GLY A 164 25.22 -1.70 20.80
N SER A 165 24.21 -0.95 20.35
CA SER A 165 23.01 -0.72 21.15
C SER A 165 22.06 -1.92 21.16
N THR A 166 21.31 -2.02 22.25
CA THR A 166 20.22 -2.97 22.46
C THR A 166 19.03 -2.22 23.06
N GLU A 167 17.87 -2.86 23.18
CA GLU A 167 16.73 -2.22 23.85
C GLU A 167 17.07 -1.86 25.31
N ALA A 168 17.81 -2.73 26.01
CA ALA A 168 18.24 -2.53 27.39
C ALA A 168 19.35 -1.47 27.53
N SER A 169 20.12 -1.22 26.46
CA SER A 169 21.18 -0.23 26.40
C SER A 169 21.13 0.54 25.08
N PRO A 170 20.12 1.42 24.90
CA PRO A 170 19.92 2.16 23.66
C PRO A 170 20.88 3.35 23.57
N PHE A 171 21.16 3.81 22.35
CA PHE A 171 21.75 5.11 22.10
C PHE A 171 20.85 6.22 22.64
N ARG A 172 21.44 7.31 23.08
CA ARG A 172 20.74 8.54 23.46
C ARG A 172 20.92 9.58 22.37
N LEU A 173 19.99 10.53 22.29
CA LEU A 173 20.13 11.66 21.38
C LEU A 173 21.38 12.51 21.69
N GLN A 174 21.78 12.51 22.96
CA GLN A 174 23.06 13.07 23.40
C GLN A 174 24.27 12.42 22.71
N ASP A 175 24.30 11.10 22.58
CA ASP A 175 25.43 10.39 21.96
C ASP A 175 25.56 10.80 20.48
N VAL A 176 24.42 10.97 19.80
CA VAL A 176 24.37 11.48 18.42
C VAL A 176 24.87 12.93 18.35
N TYR A 177 24.43 13.80 19.27
CA TYR A 177 24.87 15.19 19.31
C TYR A 177 26.38 15.34 19.55
N ASP A 178 26.92 14.61 20.51
CA ASP A 178 28.35 14.67 20.84
C ASP A 178 29.22 14.16 19.68
N TYR A 179 28.77 13.09 19.00
CA TYR A 179 29.43 12.62 17.79
C TYR A 179 29.39 13.65 16.67
N MET A 180 28.22 14.20 16.37
CA MET A 180 28.05 15.17 15.27
C MET A 180 28.86 16.44 15.51
N THR A 181 28.91 16.94 16.75
CA THR A 181 29.69 18.14 17.07
C THR A 181 31.19 17.90 17.11
N THR A 182 31.64 16.71 17.54
CA THR A 182 33.07 16.38 17.61
C THR A 182 33.64 16.03 16.23
N SER A 183 32.94 15.22 15.47
CA SER A 183 33.41 14.72 14.18
C SER A 183 33.03 15.63 13.02
N TYR A 184 31.95 16.41 13.14
CA TYR A 184 31.40 17.23 12.07
C TYR A 184 30.91 18.59 12.57
N ALA A 185 31.76 19.35 13.26
CA ALA A 185 31.41 20.68 13.78
C ALA A 185 30.83 21.64 12.71
N HIS A 186 31.21 21.45 11.44
CA HIS A 186 30.69 22.23 10.31
C HIS A 186 29.23 21.88 9.94
N TRP A 187 28.71 20.74 10.40
CA TRP A 187 27.32 20.28 10.23
C TRP A 187 26.37 20.79 11.32
N LYS A 188 26.57 22.03 11.77
CA LYS A 188 25.70 22.83 12.66
C LYS A 188 24.64 22.03 13.43
N SER A 189 25.05 21.49 14.57
CA SER A 189 24.14 20.88 15.53
C SER A 189 23.98 21.81 16.73
N THR A 190 22.75 22.12 17.10
CA THR A 190 22.44 23.01 18.22
C THR A 190 21.72 22.25 19.32
N LYS A 191 22.16 22.40 20.56
CA LYS A 191 21.46 21.87 21.73
C LYS A 191 21.02 23.02 22.64
N ILE A 192 19.74 23.03 23.02
CA ILE A 192 19.14 24.01 23.95
C ILE A 192 18.36 23.24 25.01
N GLY A 193 18.98 22.99 26.17
CA GLY A 193 18.38 22.13 27.19
C GLY A 193 18.14 20.72 26.65
N ASN A 194 16.88 20.27 26.64
CA ASN A 194 16.46 18.97 26.08
C ASN A 194 16.07 19.04 24.59
N ILE A 195 16.30 20.19 23.93
CA ILE A 195 16.05 20.37 22.50
C ILE A 195 17.35 20.10 21.75
N PHE A 196 17.27 19.18 20.79
CA PHE A 196 18.33 18.84 19.86
C PHE A 196 17.89 19.24 18.46
N ILE A 197 18.68 20.10 17.83
CA ILE A 197 18.43 20.60 16.48
C ILE A 197 19.60 20.16 15.61
N PHE A 198 19.28 19.39 14.58
CA PHE A 198 20.24 19.02 13.55
C PHE A 198 19.83 19.71 12.25
N ASP A 199 20.63 20.66 11.77
CA ASP A 199 20.32 21.42 10.56
C ASP A 199 20.41 20.55 9.28
N TYR A 200 20.93 19.32 9.41
CA TYR A 200 21.22 18.39 8.33
C TYR A 200 20.51 17.04 8.49
N GLN A 201 20.55 16.22 7.43
CA GLN A 201 19.99 14.87 7.45
C GLN A 201 20.76 13.97 8.41
N ILE A 202 20.05 13.11 9.14
CA ILE A 202 20.63 12.00 9.89
C ILE A 202 20.11 10.71 9.24
N ASP A 203 21.00 9.98 8.58
CA ASP A 203 20.70 8.68 8.01
C ASP A 203 21.50 7.60 8.74
N CYS A 204 20.86 6.91 9.67
CA CYS A 204 21.45 5.75 10.34
C CYS A 204 21.01 4.48 9.62
N ASP A 205 21.76 4.12 8.57
CA ASP A 205 21.51 2.96 7.71
C ASP A 205 21.86 1.61 8.37
N ASN A 206 21.84 1.54 9.72
CA ASN A 206 21.99 0.28 10.42
C ASN A 206 20.64 -0.46 10.38
N SER A 207 20.36 -1.03 9.21
CA SER A 207 19.17 -1.81 8.90
C SER A 207 18.94 -2.91 9.95
N GLY A 208 18.09 -2.61 10.93
CA GLY A 208 17.41 -3.58 11.79
C GLY A 208 17.94 -3.80 13.21
N GLY A 209 19.01 -3.14 13.65
CA GLY A 209 19.66 -3.49 14.92
C GLY A 209 19.60 -2.49 16.08
N GLN A 210 19.73 -1.19 15.78
CA GLN A 210 20.17 -0.22 16.78
C GLN A 210 19.02 0.59 17.37
N TRP A 211 18.93 0.60 18.69
CA TRP A 211 17.94 1.35 19.44
C TRP A 211 18.42 2.77 19.72
N LEU A 212 17.64 3.76 19.32
CA LEU A 212 17.69 5.11 19.87
C LEU A 212 16.61 5.23 20.94
N LYS A 213 16.97 5.78 22.10
CA LYS A 213 16.06 6.16 23.15
C LYS A 213 15.97 7.68 23.23
N MET A 214 14.72 8.14 23.29
CA MET A 214 14.37 9.51 23.61
C MET A 214 13.37 9.50 24.77
N ALA A 215 13.58 10.35 25.77
CA ALA A 215 12.65 10.50 26.88
C ALA A 215 12.62 11.95 27.36
N ASN A 216 11.45 12.61 27.24
CA ASN A 216 11.25 14.02 27.54
C ASN A 216 12.24 14.94 26.78
N GLU A 217 12.45 14.62 25.50
CA GLU A 217 13.36 15.33 24.59
C GLU A 217 12.61 15.89 23.38
N PHE A 218 13.17 16.91 22.76
CA PHE A 218 12.67 17.48 21.53
C PHE A 218 13.73 17.35 20.44
N LEU A 219 13.41 16.62 19.37
CA LEU A 219 14.25 16.48 18.19
C LEU A 219 13.69 17.33 17.04
N VAL A 220 14.47 18.30 16.59
CA VAL A 220 14.21 19.07 15.36
C VAL A 220 15.21 18.61 14.30
N ILE A 221 14.71 18.24 13.12
CA ILE A 221 15.57 17.86 12.00
C ILE A 221 15.30 18.77 10.81
N GLY A 222 16.41 19.23 10.24
CA GLY A 222 16.49 20.11 9.10
C GLY A 222 16.30 21.58 9.43
N ASN A 223 16.61 22.40 8.43
CA ASN A 223 16.48 23.84 8.47
C ASN A 223 15.41 24.37 7.49
N GLY A 224 14.63 23.49 6.84
CA GLY A 224 13.58 23.84 5.88
C GLY A 224 14.05 24.08 4.44
N ASN A 225 15.34 23.88 4.15
CA ASN A 225 15.92 24.15 2.83
C ASN A 225 16.37 22.89 2.07
N LEU A 226 16.22 21.68 2.62
CA LEU A 226 16.78 20.44 2.07
C LEU A 226 15.74 19.31 2.01
N TRP A 227 16.09 18.14 1.48
CA TRP A 227 15.32 16.92 1.74
C TRP A 227 15.66 16.45 3.16
N GLU A 228 14.85 16.79 4.16
CA GLU A 228 15.14 16.39 5.54
C GLU A 228 14.92 14.88 5.73
N ARG A 229 15.91 14.15 6.24
CA ARG A 229 15.78 12.73 6.52
C ARG A 229 16.21 12.42 7.94
N PHE A 230 15.37 11.66 8.63
CA PHE A 230 15.70 10.94 9.84
C PHE A 230 15.44 9.47 9.62
N LYS A 231 16.50 8.73 9.31
CA LYS A 231 16.41 7.28 9.25
C LYS A 231 17.13 6.70 10.44
N TRP A 232 16.48 5.80 11.16
CA TRP A 232 17.08 5.11 12.28
C TRP A 232 16.60 3.67 12.33
N GLY A 233 17.44 2.77 12.84
CA GLY A 233 17.09 1.35 12.98
C GLY A 233 15.83 1.14 13.84
N LYS A 234 15.91 1.33 15.15
CA LYS A 234 14.79 1.15 16.10
C LYS A 234 14.64 2.35 17.02
N LEU A 235 13.42 2.64 17.47
CA LEU A 235 13.14 3.79 18.33
C LEU A 235 12.41 3.37 19.61
N LEU A 236 12.86 3.90 20.74
CA LEU A 236 12.15 3.94 22.00
C LEU A 236 11.93 5.41 22.37
N SER A 237 10.71 5.89 22.21
CA SER A 237 10.31 7.26 22.54
C SER A 237 9.31 7.20 23.69
N GLY A 238 9.69 7.72 24.85
CA GLY A 238 8.93 7.58 26.09
C GLY A 238 9.14 6.24 26.81
N ILE A 239 8.35 6.03 27.87
CA ILE A 239 8.44 4.88 28.77
C ILE A 239 7.05 4.27 28.93
N LYS A 240 6.96 2.94 28.83
CA LYS A 240 5.80 2.16 29.29
C LYS A 240 6.25 1.28 30.44
N ASP A 241 5.68 1.47 31.62
CA ASP A 241 6.03 0.68 32.79
C ASP A 241 5.32 -0.69 32.79
N THR A 242 5.62 -1.51 33.79
CA THR A 242 5.05 -2.87 33.93
C THR A 242 3.54 -2.89 34.18
N SER A 243 2.94 -1.78 34.60
CA SER A 243 1.50 -1.62 34.77
C SER A 243 0.79 -1.18 33.48
N GLY A 244 1.58 -0.85 32.44
CA GLY A 244 1.07 -0.35 31.16
C GLY A 244 0.91 1.16 31.10
N VAL A 245 1.22 1.88 32.19
CA VAL A 245 1.20 3.34 32.22
C VAL A 245 2.36 3.88 31.39
N THR A 246 2.04 4.83 30.52
CA THR A 246 3.02 5.52 29.68
C THR A 246 3.40 6.87 30.31
N LYS A 247 4.63 7.33 30.06
CA LYS A 247 5.11 8.67 30.45
C LYS A 247 6.39 9.07 29.71
N ASP A 248 6.84 10.30 29.97
CA ASP A 248 8.12 10.85 29.52
C ASP A 248 8.30 10.83 27.99
N GLY A 249 7.20 10.98 27.25
CA GLY A 249 7.23 11.02 25.80
C GLY A 249 8.04 12.19 25.24
N SER A 250 8.49 12.03 24.01
CA SER A 250 9.34 12.99 23.31
C SER A 250 8.64 13.58 22.09
N THR A 251 9.12 14.74 21.64
CA THR A 251 8.65 15.36 20.40
C THR A 251 9.67 15.19 19.29
N ILE A 252 9.22 14.73 18.12
CA ILE A 252 10.02 14.70 16.89
C ILE A 252 9.34 15.61 15.86
N TYR A 253 10.08 16.61 15.38
CA TYR A 253 9.60 17.59 14.43
C TYR A 253 10.55 17.67 13.23
N MET A 254 10.04 17.35 12.04
CA MET A 254 10.77 17.55 10.80
C MET A 254 10.36 18.86 10.13
N ARG A 255 11.31 19.77 9.94
CA ARG A 255 11.09 21.05 9.25
C ARG A 255 11.13 20.84 7.74
N ALA A 256 10.00 20.53 7.11
CA ALA A 256 9.92 20.53 5.65
C ALA A 256 9.48 21.90 5.11
N GLY A 257 10.23 22.45 4.16
CA GLY A 257 9.77 23.51 3.24
C GLY A 257 8.79 23.00 2.17
N GLY A 258 8.07 23.90 1.51
CA GLY A 258 6.90 23.58 0.67
C GLY A 258 7.11 22.65 -0.55
N SER A 259 8.35 22.31 -0.91
CA SER A 259 8.69 21.44 -2.05
C SER A 259 9.65 20.29 -1.69
N CYS A 260 10.10 20.16 -0.44
CA CYS A 260 11.03 19.10 -0.05
C CYS A 260 10.28 17.86 0.44
N SER A 261 10.98 16.73 0.58
CA SER A 261 10.44 15.48 1.13
C SER A 261 11.05 15.24 2.50
N SER A 262 10.22 15.05 3.52
CA SER A 262 10.65 14.59 4.84
C SER A 262 10.43 13.09 4.99
N VAL A 263 11.38 12.38 5.59
CA VAL A 263 11.27 10.94 5.85
C VAL A 263 11.64 10.66 7.29
N VAL A 264 10.68 10.19 8.10
CA VAL A 264 10.99 9.35 9.27
C VAL A 264 10.77 7.90 8.87
N ASN A 265 11.86 7.19 8.62
CA ASN A 265 11.79 5.79 8.21
C ASN A 265 12.57 4.93 9.21
N PHE A 266 11.86 4.03 9.87
CA PHE A 266 12.46 3.03 10.74
C PHE A 266 12.69 1.69 10.02
N ASN A 267 12.67 1.68 8.68
CA ASN A 267 12.91 0.54 7.81
C ASN A 267 12.05 -0.70 8.16
N TYR A 268 10.78 -0.50 8.56
CA TYR A 268 9.91 -1.57 9.11
C TYR A 268 10.48 -2.30 10.33
N ALA A 269 11.46 -1.71 11.03
CA ALA A 269 11.92 -2.23 12.29
C ALA A 269 11.04 -1.71 13.44
N GLU A 270 11.37 -2.15 14.65
CA GLU A 270 10.56 -1.97 15.85
C GLU A 270 10.67 -0.54 16.40
N ALA A 271 9.53 0.09 16.60
CA ALA A 271 9.35 1.37 17.27
C ALA A 271 8.39 1.21 18.46
N LYS A 272 8.78 1.78 19.60
CA LYS A 272 8.00 1.85 20.85
C LYS A 272 7.81 3.33 21.18
N ILE A 273 6.58 3.82 21.08
CA ILE A 273 6.27 5.26 21.10
C ILE A 273 5.16 5.52 22.10
N TYR A 274 5.47 6.27 23.14
CA TYR A 274 4.64 6.42 24.32
C TYR A 274 4.60 7.89 24.75
N ASP A 275 3.41 8.47 24.89
CA ASP A 275 3.20 9.90 25.21
C ASP A 275 3.91 10.89 24.28
N SER A 276 4.23 10.44 23.07
CA SER A 276 5.09 11.18 22.16
C SER A 276 4.29 11.91 21.09
N ARG A 277 4.89 12.99 20.57
CA ARG A 277 4.35 13.73 19.43
C ARG A 277 5.32 13.68 18.27
N ILE A 278 4.82 13.29 17.10
CA ILE A 278 5.63 13.21 15.89
C ILE A 278 4.94 14.00 14.80
N THR A 279 5.67 14.90 14.16
CA THR A 279 5.14 15.73 13.08
C THR A 279 6.10 15.72 11.88
N LEU A 280 5.56 15.29 10.74
CA LEU A 280 6.28 15.15 9.47
C LEU A 280 5.80 16.23 8.50
N GLY A 281 6.75 16.94 7.89
CA GLY A 281 6.44 18.10 7.06
C GLY A 281 5.86 17.77 5.67
N THR A 282 6.36 16.77 4.91
CA THR A 282 5.89 16.48 3.52
C THR A 282 6.33 15.14 2.90
N TYR A 283 5.54 14.67 1.92
CA TYR A 283 5.72 13.68 0.82
C TYR A 283 6.16 12.22 1.09
N TRP A 284 6.96 11.87 2.11
CA TRP A 284 7.36 10.46 2.31
C TRP A 284 7.13 9.94 3.74
N GLY A 285 6.60 8.72 3.81
CA GLY A 285 5.78 8.28 4.92
C GLY A 285 6.48 7.73 6.15
N TRP A 286 5.66 7.58 7.19
CA TRP A 286 5.92 6.83 8.40
C TRP A 286 5.82 5.32 8.12
N ASN A 287 6.89 4.56 8.39
CA ASN A 287 6.91 3.11 8.29
C ASN A 287 7.43 2.51 9.59
N THR A 288 6.55 1.87 10.37
CA THR A 288 6.94 1.23 11.63
C THR A 288 6.31 -0.13 11.82
N ASN A 289 7.04 -0.98 12.55
CA ASN A 289 6.45 -2.05 13.32
C ASN A 289 6.51 -1.70 14.81
N GLY A 290 5.63 -2.25 15.65
CA GLY A 290 5.78 -2.16 17.11
C GLY A 290 4.59 -1.54 17.84
N SER A 291 4.84 -0.80 18.91
CA SER A 291 3.79 -0.37 19.84
C SER A 291 3.76 1.15 19.94
N THR A 292 2.59 1.75 19.73
CA THR A 292 2.34 3.16 19.96
C THR A 292 1.20 3.31 20.96
N ALA A 293 1.36 4.14 21.99
CA ALA A 293 0.30 4.45 22.94
C ALA A 293 0.29 5.92 23.36
N ASN A 294 -0.89 6.47 23.62
CA ASN A 294 -1.08 7.84 24.14
C ASN A 294 -0.36 8.93 23.34
N SER A 295 -0.26 8.76 22.02
CA SER A 295 0.63 9.58 21.18
C SER A 295 -0.14 10.33 20.09
N ILE A 296 0.53 11.31 19.47
CA ILE A 296 0.01 12.03 18.30
C ILE A 296 1.00 11.88 17.15
N ILE A 297 0.54 11.37 16.01
CA ILE A 297 1.35 11.23 14.80
C ILE A 297 0.70 12.06 13.68
N SER A 298 1.38 13.11 13.25
CA SER A 298 0.92 14.02 12.20
C SER A 298 1.76 13.87 10.92
N CYS A 299 1.15 13.40 9.83
CA CYS A 299 1.77 13.19 8.52
C CYS A 299 1.23 14.21 7.50
N LEU A 300 1.64 15.49 7.58
CA LEU A 300 0.94 16.61 6.91
C LEU A 300 0.90 16.56 5.35
N GLY A 301 1.67 15.67 4.72
CA GLY A 301 1.62 15.43 3.26
C GLY A 301 2.17 14.09 2.79
N GLY A 302 2.28 13.08 3.67
CA GLY A 302 2.95 11.79 3.39
C GLY A 302 2.09 10.54 3.65
N TYR A 303 2.72 9.37 3.56
CA TYR A 303 2.10 8.06 3.82
C TYR A 303 2.15 7.69 5.31
N PHE A 304 1.11 7.06 5.86
CA PHE A 304 1.17 6.43 7.19
C PHE A 304 1.03 4.92 7.01
N SER A 305 2.09 4.14 7.21
CA SER A 305 2.13 2.70 6.95
C SER A 305 2.65 1.94 8.17
N VAL A 306 1.92 0.90 8.57
CA VAL A 306 2.28 0.07 9.73
C VAL A 306 2.10 -1.39 9.36
N ALA A 307 3.19 -2.12 9.16
CA ALA A 307 3.04 -3.52 8.76
C ALA A 307 2.50 -4.38 9.92
N ARG A 308 3.00 -4.23 11.15
CA ARG A 308 2.61 -5.01 12.34
C ARG A 308 2.66 -4.21 13.62
N GLY A 309 1.83 -4.54 14.61
CA GLY A 309 1.93 -3.94 15.93
C GLY A 309 0.62 -3.61 16.63
N GLU A 310 0.70 -2.73 17.63
CA GLU A 310 -0.45 -2.22 18.38
C GLU A 310 -0.38 -0.70 18.49
N PHE A 311 -1.48 -0.04 18.15
CA PHE A 311 -1.70 1.38 18.34
C PHE A 311 -2.86 1.54 19.31
N GLN A 312 -2.63 2.25 20.41
CA GLN A 312 -3.61 2.43 21.47
C GLN A 312 -3.74 3.92 21.82
N ASP A 313 -4.94 4.43 22.07
CA ASP A 313 -5.14 5.78 22.62
C ASP A 313 -4.38 6.87 21.83
N THR A 314 -4.30 6.71 20.51
CA THR A 314 -3.42 7.49 19.63
C THR A 314 -4.24 8.28 18.64
N THR A 315 -3.84 9.54 18.42
CA THR A 315 -4.41 10.40 17.37
C THR A 315 -3.50 10.38 16.14
N LEU A 316 -4.09 10.11 14.98
CA LEU A 316 -3.42 10.11 13.69
C LEU A 316 -3.95 11.29 12.87
N GLU A 317 -3.07 12.21 12.45
CA GLU A 317 -3.42 13.46 11.76
C GLU A 317 -2.74 13.57 10.39
N GLY A 318 -3.43 14.14 9.40
CA GLY A 318 -2.86 14.62 8.14
C GLY A 318 -2.49 13.57 7.08
N GLY A 319 -2.51 14.00 5.81
CA GLY A 319 -1.88 13.35 4.65
C GLY A 319 -2.73 12.38 3.84
N ASN A 320 -2.55 12.39 2.51
CA ASN A 320 -3.18 11.49 1.52
C ASN A 320 -2.52 10.09 1.55
N GLY A 321 -2.42 9.51 2.76
CA GLY A 321 -1.50 8.41 3.02
C GLY A 321 -2.09 7.05 2.71
N GLN A 322 -1.56 6.37 1.70
CA GLN A 322 -1.77 4.93 1.44
C GLN A 322 -0.96 4.09 2.45
N GLY A 323 -1.57 3.64 3.55
CA GLY A 323 -0.89 2.80 4.55
C GLY A 323 -1.05 1.31 4.31
N TYR A 324 0.03 0.54 4.14
CA TYR A 324 -0.06 -0.93 4.12
C TYR A 324 -0.12 -1.46 5.55
N ASN A 325 -1.34 -1.67 6.04
CA ASN A 325 -1.55 -2.32 7.33
C ASN A 325 -1.70 -3.81 7.09
N SER A 326 -0.97 -4.68 7.81
CA SER A 326 -1.19 -6.13 7.72
C SER A 326 -1.76 -6.70 9.02
N ASP A 327 -0.91 -7.02 9.98
CA ASP A 327 -1.31 -7.62 11.26
C ASP A 327 -1.15 -6.59 12.39
N VAL A 328 -1.95 -5.52 12.32
CA VAL A 328 -1.93 -4.41 13.30
C VAL A 328 -3.25 -4.32 14.04
N THR A 329 -3.17 -4.00 15.33
CA THR A 329 -4.33 -3.73 16.18
C THR A 329 -4.41 -2.23 16.49
N PHE A 330 -5.52 -1.61 16.15
CA PHE A 330 -5.85 -0.23 16.49
C PHE A 330 -6.93 -0.23 17.58
N LYS A 331 -6.66 0.38 18.73
CA LYS A 331 -7.57 0.50 19.88
C LYS A 331 -7.73 1.95 20.30
N ASN A 332 -8.96 2.43 20.43
CA ASN A 332 -9.26 3.80 20.83
C ASN A 332 -8.48 4.83 20.00
N ILE A 333 -8.63 4.76 18.67
CA ILE A 333 -7.88 5.60 17.73
C ILE A 333 -8.76 6.71 17.21
N LEU A 334 -8.19 7.90 17.17
CA LEU A 334 -8.78 9.06 16.52
C LEU A 334 -8.08 9.31 15.18
N PHE A 335 -8.78 9.07 14.08
CA PHE A 335 -8.34 9.51 12.75
C PHE A 335 -8.83 10.94 12.49
N HIS A 336 -7.90 11.86 12.28
CA HIS A 336 -8.18 13.28 12.06
C HIS A 336 -7.73 13.69 10.64
N THR A 337 -8.66 14.17 9.81
CA THR A 337 -8.46 14.63 8.41
C THR A 337 -8.17 13.50 7.37
N ASN A 338 -7.79 13.86 6.12
CA ASN A 338 -7.80 13.11 4.84
C ASN A 338 -7.02 11.76 4.76
N ILE A 339 -7.14 10.87 5.75
CA ILE A 339 -6.39 9.60 5.84
C ILE A 339 -7.06 8.52 4.97
N TRP A 340 -6.24 7.78 4.21
CA TRP A 340 -6.61 6.47 3.64
C TRP A 340 -6.02 5.37 4.53
N ILE A 341 -6.78 4.32 4.81
CA ILE A 341 -6.25 3.16 5.53
C ILE A 341 -6.25 2.00 4.54
N MET A 342 -5.09 1.61 4.00
CA MET A 342 -5.06 0.36 3.23
C MET A 342 -4.96 -0.83 4.17
N THR A 343 -5.73 -1.85 3.86
CA THR A 343 -5.77 -3.10 4.60
C THR A 343 -5.23 -4.21 3.71
N GLY A 344 -4.02 -4.65 4.01
CA GLY A 344 -3.54 -6.01 3.77
C GLY A 344 -3.68 -6.82 5.07
N GLY A 345 -3.36 -8.12 5.07
CA GLY A 345 -3.42 -8.94 6.29
C GLY A 345 -4.75 -8.86 7.07
N ASN A 346 -4.75 -9.23 8.36
CA ASN A 346 -5.98 -9.27 9.16
C ASN A 346 -5.97 -8.22 10.30
N PRO A 347 -6.04 -6.91 10.00
CA PRO A 347 -6.00 -5.88 11.02
C PRO A 347 -7.29 -5.89 11.86
N THR A 348 -7.17 -5.45 13.11
CA THR A 348 -8.33 -5.27 14.00
C THR A 348 -8.41 -3.81 14.41
N PHE A 349 -9.61 -3.24 14.32
CA PHE A 349 -9.91 -1.89 14.75
C PHE A 349 -10.98 -1.97 15.84
N ASP A 350 -10.71 -1.38 17.00
CA ASP A 350 -11.60 -1.37 18.15
C ASP A 350 -11.69 0.05 18.72
N ASP A 351 -12.90 0.56 18.91
CA ASP A 351 -13.17 1.94 19.34
C ASP A 351 -12.48 2.98 18.45
N VAL A 352 -12.62 2.84 17.13
CA VAL A 352 -12.07 3.79 16.17
C VAL A 352 -13.07 4.90 15.89
N SER A 353 -12.61 6.15 15.98
CA SER A 353 -13.39 7.34 15.65
C SER A 353 -12.72 8.14 14.54
N VAL A 354 -13.52 8.63 13.58
CA VAL A 354 -13.05 9.58 12.58
C VAL A 354 -13.66 10.94 12.87
N SER A 355 -12.83 11.96 13.15
CA SER A 355 -13.31 13.26 13.65
C SER A 355 -13.45 14.36 12.59
N ASN A 356 -14.50 15.16 12.84
CA ASN A 356 -14.85 16.48 12.31
C ASN A 356 -15.77 16.50 11.06
N PRO A 357 -16.98 17.11 11.10
CA PRO A 357 -17.87 17.29 9.95
C PRO A 357 -17.26 18.08 8.77
N ASN A 358 -16.13 18.77 8.98
CA ASN A 358 -15.40 19.47 7.91
C ASN A 358 -14.20 18.67 7.34
N SER A 359 -13.89 17.51 7.92
CA SER A 359 -12.80 16.63 7.49
C SER A 359 -13.36 15.45 6.71
N LYS A 360 -12.92 15.25 5.47
CA LYS A 360 -13.39 14.13 4.64
C LYS A 360 -12.57 12.89 4.96
N PHE A 361 -13.18 11.90 5.64
CA PHE A 361 -12.61 10.56 5.65
C PHE A 361 -12.61 10.01 4.23
N ASN A 362 -11.45 9.58 3.75
CA ASN A 362 -11.35 9.08 2.38
C ASN A 362 -11.82 7.63 2.24
N GLY A 363 -11.65 6.81 3.29
CA GLY A 363 -12.13 5.44 3.34
C GLY A 363 -11.08 4.41 3.73
N PHE A 364 -11.55 3.19 3.96
CA PHE A 364 -10.74 1.98 4.01
C PHE A 364 -10.49 1.47 2.60
N TYR A 365 -9.22 1.34 2.25
CA TYR A 365 -8.75 0.84 0.97
C TYR A 365 -8.53 -0.67 1.06
N CYS A 366 -9.49 -1.44 0.55
CA CYS A 366 -9.60 -2.87 0.84
C CYS A 366 -8.87 -3.71 -0.22
N TYR A 367 -7.68 -4.21 0.10
CA TYR A 367 -6.80 -4.83 -0.90
C TYR A 367 -6.97 -6.35 -1.04
N ALA A 368 -6.73 -7.15 0.00
CA ALA A 368 -6.69 -8.62 -0.21
C ALA A 368 -7.07 -9.49 1.00
N ALA A 369 -7.51 -8.90 2.11
CA ALA A 369 -7.72 -9.67 3.32
C ALA A 369 -8.85 -9.11 4.20
N PRO A 370 -9.52 -9.99 4.98
CA PRO A 370 -10.62 -9.61 5.86
C PRO A 370 -10.14 -8.79 7.05
N PHE A 371 -11.01 -7.95 7.61
CA PHE A 371 -10.72 -7.21 8.83
C PHE A 371 -11.99 -6.90 9.62
N ILE A 372 -11.80 -6.54 10.89
CA ILE A 372 -12.89 -6.27 11.83
C ILE A 372 -12.83 -4.81 12.27
N LEU A 373 -13.97 -4.11 12.16
CA LEU A 373 -14.21 -2.78 12.70
C LEU A 373 -15.21 -2.87 13.87
N LYS A 374 -14.75 -2.71 15.10
CA LYS A 374 -15.60 -2.67 16.30
C LYS A 374 -15.80 -1.26 16.80
N ASN A 375 -17.04 -0.95 17.20
CA ASN A 375 -17.46 0.33 17.78
C ASN A 375 -17.00 1.53 16.94
N PHE A 376 -17.11 1.38 15.61
CA PHE A 376 -16.61 2.34 14.64
C PHE A 376 -17.51 3.57 14.56
N LYS A 377 -16.94 4.75 14.84
CA LYS A 377 -17.65 6.04 14.79
C LYS A 377 -17.18 6.86 13.61
N TYR A 378 -18.11 7.34 12.78
CA TYR A 378 -17.78 8.13 11.59
C TYR A 378 -18.78 9.26 11.34
N GLY A 379 -18.28 10.31 10.67
CA GLY A 379 -19.06 11.45 10.19
C GLY A 379 -19.12 11.47 8.66
N ASP A 380 -18.82 12.61 8.04
CA ASP A 380 -18.78 12.75 6.58
C ASP A 380 -17.61 11.97 5.94
N TYR A 381 -17.88 11.34 4.79
CA TYR A 381 -16.93 10.51 4.06
C TYR A 381 -17.04 10.72 2.54
N ASN A 382 -15.96 10.43 1.80
CA ASN A 382 -15.98 10.32 0.33
C ASN A 382 -16.47 8.94 -0.12
N SER A 383 -15.93 7.90 0.50
CA SER A 383 -16.37 6.51 0.43
C SER A 383 -15.92 5.85 1.72
N LEU A 384 -16.77 5.07 2.39
CA LEU A 384 -16.35 4.45 3.64
C LEU A 384 -15.43 3.24 3.38
N PHE A 385 -15.77 2.44 2.38
CA PHE A 385 -14.99 1.32 1.88
C PHE A 385 -14.72 1.51 0.40
N TYR A 386 -13.45 1.60 0.02
CA TYR A 386 -13.04 1.57 -1.37
C TYR A 386 -12.42 0.21 -1.67
N LEU A 387 -13.13 -0.59 -2.45
CA LEU A 387 -12.70 -1.90 -2.95
C LEU A 387 -11.68 -1.73 -4.06
N TYR A 388 -10.58 -1.07 -3.74
CA TYR A 388 -9.48 -0.90 -4.65
C TYR A 388 -8.69 -2.18 -4.67
N GLN A 389 -8.61 -2.77 -5.86
CA GLN A 389 -7.75 -3.93 -6.06
C GLN A 389 -8.14 -5.12 -5.16
N THR A 390 -9.41 -5.23 -4.76
CA THR A 390 -9.92 -6.42 -4.07
C THR A 390 -9.92 -7.61 -5.03
N TYR A 391 -9.02 -8.57 -4.77
CA TYR A 391 -8.78 -9.73 -5.66
C TYR A 391 -9.21 -11.07 -5.11
N THR A 392 -9.59 -11.07 -3.84
CA THR A 392 -10.00 -12.22 -3.07
C THR A 392 -11.40 -11.99 -2.55
N ASP A 393 -12.03 -13.09 -2.15
CA ASP A 393 -13.28 -13.02 -1.41
C ASP A 393 -12.89 -12.55 0.00
N ILE A 394 -13.23 -11.30 0.31
CA ILE A 394 -12.94 -10.69 1.61
C ILE A 394 -14.24 -10.54 2.41
N THR A 395 -14.15 -10.69 3.72
CA THR A 395 -15.26 -10.37 4.62
C THR A 395 -14.81 -9.28 5.58
N ILE A 396 -15.56 -8.18 5.64
CA ILE A 396 -15.34 -7.08 6.56
C ILE A 396 -16.50 -7.08 7.54
N ASP A 397 -16.19 -7.18 8.83
CA ASP A 397 -17.20 -7.13 9.88
C ASP A 397 -17.22 -5.77 10.56
N CYS A 398 -18.28 -5.01 10.33
CA CYS A 398 -18.56 -3.74 11.00
C CYS A 398 -19.49 -4.01 12.18
N ILE A 399 -18.94 -4.12 13.38
CA ILE A 399 -19.65 -4.42 14.62
C ILE A 399 -19.90 -3.11 15.37
N ASN A 400 -21.17 -2.82 15.66
CA ASN A 400 -21.63 -1.60 16.31
C ASN A 400 -21.15 -0.30 15.61
N PRO A 401 -21.35 -0.16 14.29
CA PRO A 401 -21.09 1.12 13.63
C PRO A 401 -22.03 2.20 14.18
N SER A 402 -21.51 3.43 14.29
CA SER A 402 -22.27 4.60 14.72
C SER A 402 -21.92 5.82 13.83
N PRO A 403 -22.82 6.29 12.95
CA PRO A 403 -24.18 5.79 12.73
C PRO A 403 -24.22 4.40 12.06
N ALA A 404 -25.43 3.85 11.87
CA ALA A 404 -25.66 2.65 11.08
C ALA A 404 -25.16 2.84 9.62
N LEU A 405 -24.72 1.75 8.98
CA LEU A 405 -24.19 1.84 7.61
C LEU A 405 -25.31 2.25 6.64
N GLU A 406 -25.09 3.28 5.83
CA GLU A 406 -26.14 3.85 4.97
C GLU A 406 -26.44 2.98 3.73
N PRO A 407 -27.66 3.01 3.17
CA PRO A 407 -27.92 2.40 1.86
C PRO A 407 -26.94 2.86 0.76
N LEU A 408 -26.84 2.10 -0.33
CA LEU A 408 -26.09 2.56 -1.50
C LEU A 408 -26.77 3.81 -2.08
N THR A 409 -26.04 4.93 -2.16
CA THR A 409 -26.47 6.19 -2.78
C THR A 409 -25.36 6.73 -3.70
N SER A 410 -25.55 7.94 -4.26
CA SER A 410 -24.52 8.63 -5.05
C SER A 410 -23.25 8.96 -4.23
N LYS A 411 -23.37 9.10 -2.91
CA LYS A 411 -22.25 8.99 -1.95
C LYS A 411 -22.19 7.54 -1.48
N SER A 412 -21.36 6.72 -2.10
CA SER A 412 -21.42 5.28 -1.88
C SER A 412 -20.59 4.88 -0.65
N VAL A 413 -21.26 4.29 0.37
CA VAL A 413 -20.62 3.60 1.51
C VAL A 413 -19.55 2.63 1.01
N VAL A 414 -19.87 1.89 -0.06
CA VAL A 414 -18.92 1.02 -0.77
C VAL A 414 -18.69 1.59 -2.15
N LYS A 415 -17.42 1.76 -2.53
CA LYS A 415 -17.00 2.24 -3.84
C LYS A 415 -16.11 1.19 -4.49
N ARG A 416 -16.18 1.10 -5.82
CA ARG A 416 -15.20 0.38 -6.64
C ARG A 416 -14.80 1.22 -7.85
N THR A 417 -13.67 0.89 -8.46
CA THR A 417 -13.30 1.46 -9.75
C THR A 417 -14.09 0.71 -10.81
N VAL A 418 -14.91 1.42 -11.58
CA VAL A 418 -15.60 0.88 -12.76
C VAL A 418 -14.99 1.44 -14.03
N ARG A 419 -15.28 0.79 -15.15
CA ARG A 419 -14.96 1.32 -16.47
C ARG A 419 -15.49 2.75 -16.65
N THR A 420 -14.65 3.62 -17.18
CA THR A 420 -15.03 4.99 -17.58
C THR A 420 -15.15 5.14 -19.10
N ALA A 421 -14.66 4.14 -19.85
CA ALA A 421 -14.72 4.03 -21.31
C ALA A 421 -14.57 2.55 -21.71
N THR A 422 -14.88 2.24 -22.96
CA THR A 422 -14.75 0.91 -23.59
C THR A 422 -13.87 1.01 -24.83
N VAL A 423 -13.09 -0.03 -25.11
CA VAL A 423 -12.30 -0.18 -26.34
C VAL A 423 -12.47 -1.58 -26.91
N GLY A 424 -12.30 -1.71 -28.23
CA GLY A 424 -12.23 -3.02 -28.87
C GLY A 424 -11.13 -3.90 -28.27
N LEU A 425 -11.33 -5.22 -28.35
CA LEU A 425 -10.30 -6.18 -27.97
C LEU A 425 -9.08 -6.05 -28.90
N GLN A 426 -7.88 -6.25 -28.34
CA GLN A 426 -6.66 -6.30 -29.15
C GLN A 426 -6.56 -7.57 -29.97
N SER A 427 -7.17 -8.66 -29.49
CA SER A 427 -7.29 -9.90 -30.23
C SER A 427 -8.53 -10.66 -29.78
N LEU A 428 -9.34 -11.04 -30.74
CA LEU A 428 -10.52 -11.87 -30.59
C LEU A 428 -10.41 -12.99 -31.61
N LEU A 429 -10.22 -14.23 -31.14
CA LEU A 429 -9.97 -15.36 -32.02
C LEU A 429 -11.08 -16.38 -31.86
N ASN A 430 -11.58 -16.87 -32.98
CA ASN A 430 -12.51 -17.97 -33.02
C ASN A 430 -11.76 -19.22 -33.50
N TYR A 431 -12.02 -20.36 -32.89
CA TYR A 431 -11.46 -21.64 -33.24
C TYR A 431 -12.59 -22.62 -33.51
N ASP A 432 -12.56 -23.14 -34.72
CA ASP A 432 -13.44 -24.19 -35.22
C ASP A 432 -12.66 -25.50 -35.22
N ASN A 433 -13.20 -26.55 -34.63
CA ASN A 433 -12.53 -27.85 -34.60
C ASN A 433 -12.24 -28.40 -36.00
N THR A 434 -13.04 -28.02 -37.00
CA THR A 434 -12.94 -28.50 -38.38
C THR A 434 -12.08 -27.57 -39.24
N SER A 435 -12.26 -26.24 -39.13
CA SER A 435 -11.56 -25.26 -39.99
C SER A 435 -10.42 -24.49 -39.34
N GLY A 436 -10.18 -24.66 -38.04
CA GLY A 436 -9.10 -24.00 -37.30
C GLY A 436 -9.41 -22.55 -36.90
N PHE A 437 -8.36 -21.74 -36.74
CA PHE A 437 -8.49 -20.37 -36.23
C PHE A 437 -8.95 -19.36 -37.28
N THR A 438 -9.85 -18.47 -36.88
CA THR A 438 -10.21 -17.24 -37.60
C THR A 438 -10.06 -16.04 -36.66
N ASP A 439 -9.44 -14.97 -37.16
CA ASP A 439 -9.30 -13.72 -36.43
C ASP A 439 -10.55 -12.85 -36.64
N GLN A 440 -11.27 -12.54 -35.55
CA GLN A 440 -12.47 -11.71 -35.54
C GLN A 440 -12.26 -10.38 -34.79
N THR A 441 -11.00 -9.95 -34.64
CA THR A 441 -10.64 -8.74 -33.88
C THR A 441 -11.27 -7.47 -34.45
N VAL A 442 -11.33 -7.36 -35.78
CA VAL A 442 -11.93 -6.19 -36.45
C VAL A 442 -13.44 -6.17 -36.21
N GLN A 443 -14.11 -7.30 -36.44
CA GLN A 443 -15.54 -7.49 -36.25
C GLN A 443 -15.95 -7.20 -34.79
N GLY A 444 -15.16 -7.67 -33.83
CA GLY A 444 -15.42 -7.44 -32.39
C GLY A 444 -15.47 -5.95 -31.99
N GLY A 445 -14.92 -5.06 -32.80
CA GLY A 445 -14.94 -3.62 -32.60
C GLY A 445 -16.09 -2.88 -33.30
N ASP A 446 -16.92 -3.55 -34.10
CA ASP A 446 -17.91 -2.91 -34.99
C ASP A 446 -19.33 -2.88 -34.40
N ALA A 447 -19.76 -1.73 -33.88
CA ALA A 447 -21.08 -1.58 -33.25
C ALA A 447 -22.28 -1.76 -34.19
N ILE A 448 -22.05 -1.82 -35.51
CA ILE A 448 -23.11 -1.71 -36.51
C ILE A 448 -23.31 -3.02 -37.27
N VAL A 449 -22.30 -3.89 -37.31
CA VAL A 449 -22.32 -5.14 -38.08
C VAL A 449 -22.48 -6.35 -37.16
N ASP A 450 -23.37 -7.27 -37.53
CA ASP A 450 -23.66 -8.50 -36.78
C ASP A 450 -22.88 -9.69 -37.34
N ASP A 451 -21.56 -9.72 -37.11
CA ASP A 451 -20.65 -10.69 -37.76
C ASP A 451 -19.57 -11.29 -36.85
N VAL A 452 -19.63 -11.05 -35.54
CA VAL A 452 -18.80 -11.78 -34.57
C VAL A 452 -19.46 -13.10 -34.24
N ASN A 453 -18.82 -14.20 -34.63
CA ASN A 453 -19.39 -15.53 -34.51
C ASN A 453 -18.96 -16.17 -33.20
N LEU A 454 -19.91 -16.69 -32.42
CA LEU A 454 -19.65 -17.29 -31.11
C LEU A 454 -19.71 -18.83 -31.12
N THR A 455 -19.78 -19.46 -32.31
CA THR A 455 -19.99 -20.91 -32.50
C THR A 455 -18.97 -21.59 -33.42
N GLY A 456 -17.74 -21.08 -33.54
CA GLY A 456 -16.80 -21.57 -34.56
C GLY A 456 -16.78 -20.68 -35.81
N ALA A 457 -15.70 -20.75 -36.57
CA ALA A 457 -15.47 -19.93 -37.76
C ALA A 457 -16.51 -20.15 -38.87
N THR A 458 -17.05 -21.36 -38.98
CA THR A 458 -18.10 -21.70 -39.96
C THR A 458 -19.51 -21.28 -39.50
N GLY A 459 -19.67 -20.93 -38.21
CA GLY A 459 -20.97 -20.66 -37.59
C GLY A 459 -21.88 -21.87 -37.49
N ILE A 460 -21.34 -23.07 -37.59
CA ILE A 460 -22.04 -24.30 -37.26
C ILE A 460 -21.46 -24.76 -35.93
N PRO A 461 -22.23 -24.77 -34.82
CA PRO A 461 -21.69 -25.14 -33.53
C PRO A 461 -21.25 -26.61 -33.50
N GLU A 462 -20.01 -26.85 -33.09
CA GLU A 462 -19.46 -28.17 -32.81
C GLU A 462 -18.93 -28.25 -31.38
N VAL A 463 -18.99 -29.44 -30.78
CA VAL A 463 -18.39 -29.65 -29.45
C VAL A 463 -16.88 -29.45 -29.55
N GLY A 464 -16.35 -28.51 -28.77
CA GLY A 464 -14.95 -28.14 -28.75
C GLY A 464 -14.62 -26.81 -29.43
N ASP A 465 -15.55 -26.23 -30.19
CA ASP A 465 -15.39 -24.88 -30.72
C ASP A 465 -15.20 -23.88 -29.59
N CYS A 466 -14.32 -22.89 -29.84
CA CYS A 466 -13.90 -21.94 -28.83
C CYS A 466 -13.90 -20.51 -29.39
N ILE A 467 -14.34 -19.56 -28.57
CA ILE A 467 -14.01 -18.15 -28.77
C ILE A 467 -13.06 -17.68 -27.66
N TYR A 468 -11.95 -17.04 -28.07
CA TYR A 468 -10.86 -16.60 -27.22
C TYR A 468 -10.83 -15.08 -27.13
N PHE A 469 -10.86 -14.57 -25.91
CA PHE A 469 -10.79 -13.15 -25.59
C PHE A 469 -9.40 -12.83 -25.04
N LYS A 470 -8.60 -12.05 -25.79
CA LYS A 470 -7.32 -11.56 -25.26
C LYS A 470 -7.60 -10.48 -24.23
N LEU A 471 -7.39 -10.84 -22.98
CA LEU A 471 -7.64 -10.00 -21.84
C LEU A 471 -6.52 -8.96 -21.65
N ARG A 472 -5.27 -9.38 -21.84
CA ARG A 472 -4.08 -8.56 -21.55
C ARG A 472 -2.87 -8.98 -22.38
N ASP A 473 -1.96 -8.05 -22.64
CA ASP A 473 -0.65 -8.35 -23.22
C ASP A 473 0.33 -8.93 -22.20
N SER A 474 1.27 -9.74 -22.68
CA SER A 474 2.42 -10.23 -21.93
C SER A 474 3.42 -9.13 -21.54
N ALA A 475 3.50 -8.04 -22.31
CA ALA A 475 4.40 -6.92 -22.06
C ALA A 475 3.84 -5.92 -21.02
N ASP A 476 2.54 -5.98 -20.72
CA ASP A 476 1.93 -5.09 -19.73
C ASP A 476 2.50 -5.42 -18.34
N ASN A 477 3.05 -4.43 -17.64
CA ASN A 477 3.59 -4.58 -16.27
C ASN A 477 2.55 -4.28 -15.17
N ASN A 478 1.31 -3.92 -15.53
CA ASN A 478 0.27 -3.56 -14.57
C ASN A 478 -0.22 -4.78 -13.78
N ASN A 479 0.30 -5.03 -12.59
CA ASN A 479 -0.05 -6.20 -11.78
C ASN A 479 -1.51 -6.28 -11.31
N TYR A 480 -2.40 -5.38 -11.72
CA TYR A 480 -3.73 -5.16 -11.16
C TYR A 480 -4.87 -5.41 -12.15
N PHE A 481 -5.00 -6.64 -12.64
CA PHE A 481 -5.92 -6.99 -13.72
C PHE A 481 -7.19 -7.65 -13.18
N ALA A 482 -8.29 -6.91 -13.15
CA ALA A 482 -9.66 -7.42 -13.16
C ALA A 482 -10.42 -6.59 -14.21
N THR A 483 -11.24 -7.25 -15.01
CA THR A 483 -11.81 -6.60 -16.20
C THR A 483 -13.24 -7.05 -16.45
N ASP A 484 -13.82 -6.48 -17.49
CA ASP A 484 -15.14 -6.81 -17.95
C ASP A 484 -15.18 -6.79 -19.48
N LEU A 485 -16.01 -7.65 -20.05
CA LEU A 485 -16.34 -7.68 -21.47
C LEU A 485 -17.77 -7.18 -21.63
N ASP A 486 -17.94 -6.02 -22.26
CA ASP A 486 -19.24 -5.45 -22.60
C ASP A 486 -19.66 -6.01 -23.96
N MET A 487 -20.66 -6.89 -23.95
CA MET A 487 -21.09 -7.62 -25.14
C MET A 487 -22.47 -7.15 -25.61
N THR A 488 -22.52 -6.71 -26.85
CA THR A 488 -23.76 -6.44 -27.56
C THR A 488 -24.04 -7.60 -28.51
N MET A 489 -25.08 -8.36 -28.22
CA MET A 489 -25.58 -9.39 -29.11
C MET A 489 -26.33 -8.75 -30.27
N GLY A 490 -26.21 -9.32 -31.47
CA GLY A 490 -26.94 -8.85 -32.64
C GLY A 490 -28.27 -9.56 -32.85
N SER A 491 -28.59 -9.85 -34.11
CA SER A 491 -29.90 -10.34 -34.54
C SER A 491 -30.18 -11.78 -34.11
N THR A 492 -29.15 -12.55 -33.79
CA THR A 492 -29.25 -13.95 -33.37
C THR A 492 -28.55 -14.17 -32.03
N VAL A 493 -29.25 -14.82 -31.10
CA VAL A 493 -28.75 -15.14 -29.75
C VAL A 493 -28.69 -16.64 -29.53
N ASN A 494 -27.92 -17.07 -28.52
CA ASN A 494 -27.81 -18.47 -28.17
C ASN A 494 -29.07 -18.94 -27.42
N THR A 495 -29.61 -20.08 -27.83
CA THR A 495 -30.80 -20.67 -27.18
C THR A 495 -30.61 -22.12 -26.77
N ASP A 496 -29.56 -22.80 -27.25
CA ASP A 496 -29.39 -24.24 -27.07
C ASP A 496 -27.93 -24.74 -26.96
N ASN A 497 -26.93 -23.93 -27.30
CA ASN A 497 -25.53 -24.31 -27.08
C ASN A 497 -25.14 -24.13 -25.62
N ILE A 498 -24.44 -25.11 -25.05
CA ILE A 498 -23.89 -25.01 -23.69
C ILE A 498 -22.39 -24.74 -23.77
N TYR A 499 -21.98 -23.63 -23.16
CA TYR A 499 -20.58 -23.22 -23.07
C TYR A 499 -20.04 -23.44 -21.66
N ILE A 500 -18.74 -23.69 -21.57
CA ILE A 500 -17.97 -23.47 -20.34
C ILE A 500 -16.94 -22.38 -20.56
N TRP A 501 -16.67 -21.61 -19.50
CA TRP A 501 -15.57 -20.66 -19.47
C TRP A 501 -14.28 -21.38 -19.05
N GLU A 502 -13.16 -21.06 -19.70
CA GLU A 502 -11.86 -21.64 -19.41
C GLU A 502 -10.76 -20.58 -19.37
N LYS A 503 -9.81 -20.77 -18.45
CA LYS A 503 -8.61 -19.96 -18.27
C LYS A 503 -7.37 -20.83 -18.36
N TRP A 504 -6.23 -20.22 -18.71
CA TRP A 504 -4.94 -20.90 -18.74
C TRP A 504 -4.29 -20.91 -17.35
N ASP A 505 -3.84 -22.06 -16.87
CA ASP A 505 -3.14 -22.20 -15.56
C ASP A 505 -1.60 -22.19 -15.67
N GLY A 506 -1.07 -22.10 -16.89
CA GLY A 506 0.36 -22.23 -17.20
C GLY A 506 0.70 -23.51 -17.95
N THR A 507 -0.17 -24.50 -17.95
CA THR A 507 0.05 -25.81 -18.59
C THR A 507 -1.18 -26.32 -19.32
N ASN A 508 -2.38 -26.09 -18.77
CA ASN A 508 -3.64 -26.55 -19.32
C ASN A 508 -4.70 -25.44 -19.32
N TRP A 509 -5.68 -25.60 -20.20
CA TRP A 509 -6.95 -24.89 -20.08
C TRP A 509 -7.78 -25.57 -19.00
N ILE A 510 -8.13 -24.81 -17.98
CA ILE A 510 -8.95 -25.26 -16.85
C ILE A 510 -10.25 -24.46 -16.82
N GLN A 511 -11.32 -25.06 -16.30
CA GLN A 511 -12.60 -24.38 -16.17
C GLN A 511 -12.48 -23.16 -15.24
N ALA A 512 -12.95 -22.01 -15.72
CA ALA A 512 -13.20 -20.83 -14.90
C ALA A 512 -14.57 -21.00 -14.22
N VAL A 513 -14.59 -20.93 -12.90
CA VAL A 513 -15.79 -21.21 -12.12
C VAL A 513 -16.74 -20.03 -12.17
N GLU A 514 -18.00 -20.29 -12.54
CA GLU A 514 -19.04 -19.26 -12.59
C GLU A 514 -19.33 -18.71 -11.18
N GLU A 515 -19.63 -17.41 -11.11
CA GLU A 515 -19.81 -16.66 -9.87
C GLU A 515 -18.58 -16.70 -8.92
N THR A 516 -17.40 -17.08 -9.43
CA THR A 516 -16.14 -17.08 -8.67
C THR A 516 -15.01 -16.45 -9.47
N ASP A 517 -14.79 -16.92 -10.70
CA ASP A 517 -13.83 -16.38 -11.65
C ASP A 517 -14.51 -15.45 -12.66
N VAL A 518 -15.73 -15.81 -13.08
CA VAL A 518 -16.49 -15.14 -14.14
C VAL A 518 -17.95 -14.98 -13.72
N TRP A 519 -18.53 -13.80 -13.91
CA TRP A 519 -19.96 -13.54 -13.79
C TRP A 519 -20.50 -13.14 -15.16
N ASP A 520 -21.24 -14.05 -15.79
CA ASP A 520 -21.75 -13.90 -17.14
C ASP A 520 -23.19 -13.39 -17.13
N ILE A 521 -23.37 -12.07 -17.34
CA ILE A 521 -24.72 -11.47 -17.41
C ILE A 521 -25.40 -11.70 -18.77
N THR A 522 -24.68 -12.22 -19.77
CA THR A 522 -25.27 -12.59 -21.07
C THR A 522 -26.07 -13.89 -20.99
N LYS A 523 -25.91 -14.64 -19.88
CA LYS A 523 -26.51 -15.96 -19.69
C LYS A 523 -28.01 -15.91 -19.35
N VAL A 524 -28.77 -16.83 -19.95
CA VAL A 524 -30.17 -17.12 -19.59
C VAL A 524 -30.31 -18.63 -19.39
N GLY A 525 -30.66 -19.06 -18.18
CA GLY A 525 -30.62 -20.50 -17.84
C GLY A 525 -29.19 -21.02 -17.94
N ASN A 526 -28.95 -22.03 -18.79
CA ASN A 526 -27.63 -22.61 -19.03
C ASN A 526 -26.90 -22.03 -20.26
N PHE A 527 -27.52 -21.09 -20.98
CA PHE A 527 -27.07 -20.64 -22.29
C PHE A 527 -26.37 -19.29 -22.17
N ALA A 528 -25.03 -19.28 -22.27
CA ALA A 528 -24.22 -18.05 -22.41
C ALA A 528 -24.54 -17.38 -23.76
N PHE A 529 -24.31 -16.07 -23.90
CA PHE A 529 -24.61 -15.30 -25.13
C PHE A 529 -26.10 -15.32 -25.54
N ALA A 530 -27.00 -15.48 -24.58
CA ALA A 530 -28.45 -15.50 -24.83
C ALA A 530 -29.07 -14.09 -24.87
N LYS A 531 -28.33 -13.06 -24.43
CA LYS A 531 -28.70 -11.63 -24.48
C LYS A 531 -27.47 -10.74 -24.36
N SER A 532 -27.59 -9.48 -24.75
CA SER A 532 -26.56 -8.46 -24.47
C SER A 532 -26.34 -8.31 -22.96
N GLY A 533 -25.11 -8.03 -22.56
CA GLY A 533 -24.74 -7.93 -21.16
C GLY A 533 -23.24 -7.88 -20.95
N ILE A 534 -22.85 -7.74 -19.68
CA ILE A 534 -21.45 -7.62 -19.28
C ILE A 534 -20.98 -8.95 -18.69
N ILE A 535 -19.81 -9.41 -19.11
CA ILE A 535 -19.12 -10.54 -18.50
C ILE A 535 -18.04 -9.98 -17.59
N TYR A 536 -18.24 -10.07 -16.28
CA TYR A 536 -17.25 -9.61 -15.29
C TYR A 536 -16.25 -10.71 -15.01
N ILE A 537 -14.96 -10.36 -15.01
CA ILE A 537 -13.86 -11.29 -14.87
C ILE A 537 -13.00 -10.86 -13.69
N ARG A 538 -12.96 -11.70 -12.65
CA ARG A 538 -12.06 -11.52 -11.51
C ARG A 538 -10.61 -11.61 -11.95
N ARG A 539 -9.71 -11.10 -11.12
CA ARG A 539 -8.27 -11.30 -11.28
C ARG A 539 -7.88 -12.79 -11.29
N LEU A 540 -7.37 -13.25 -12.43
CA LEU A 540 -6.84 -14.60 -12.65
C LEU A 540 -5.35 -14.67 -12.20
N TYR A 541 -5.08 -14.67 -10.89
CA TYR A 541 -3.72 -14.70 -10.32
C TYR A 541 -3.27 -16.11 -9.88
N PRO A 542 -1.97 -16.50 -10.01
CA PRO A 542 -0.92 -15.79 -10.76
C PRO A 542 -1.24 -15.68 -12.24
N TYR A 543 -0.78 -14.60 -12.89
CA TYR A 543 -0.98 -14.44 -14.33
C TYR A 543 -0.21 -15.50 -15.08
N LYS A 544 -0.91 -16.18 -15.99
CA LYS A 544 -0.33 -17.22 -16.83
C LYS A 544 -0.59 -16.83 -18.26
N TYR A 545 0.51 -16.66 -18.99
CA TYR A 545 0.50 -16.29 -20.38
C TYR A 545 0.55 -17.54 -21.24
N THR A 546 -0.11 -17.48 -22.39
CA THR A 546 0.02 -18.49 -23.43
C THR A 546 -0.14 -17.84 -24.80
N THR A 547 0.36 -18.53 -25.82
CA THR A 547 0.24 -18.12 -27.21
C THR A 547 -0.95 -18.83 -27.84
N VAL A 548 -1.92 -18.05 -28.33
CA VAL A 548 -3.06 -18.55 -29.11
C VAL A 548 -2.95 -17.97 -30.51
N ASN A 549 -2.88 -18.83 -31.53
CA ASN A 549 -2.71 -18.45 -32.93
C ASN A 549 -1.61 -17.39 -33.19
N GLY A 550 -0.43 -17.56 -32.57
CA GLY A 550 0.69 -16.63 -32.72
C GLY A 550 0.61 -15.36 -31.85
N VAL A 551 -0.48 -15.14 -31.12
CA VAL A 551 -0.66 -13.99 -30.24
C VAL A 551 -0.43 -14.39 -28.77
N ASN A 552 0.57 -13.79 -28.13
CA ASN A 552 0.87 -14.03 -26.71
C ASN A 552 0.03 -13.12 -25.81
N GLY A 553 -0.48 -13.65 -24.69
CA GLY A 553 -1.27 -12.85 -23.74
C GLY A 553 -1.90 -13.67 -22.62
N VAL A 554 -2.70 -12.98 -21.81
CA VAL A 554 -3.66 -13.62 -20.88
C VAL A 554 -4.98 -13.78 -21.62
N TRP A 555 -5.56 -14.97 -21.52
CA TRP A 555 -6.73 -15.34 -22.29
C TRP A 555 -7.83 -15.91 -21.39
N LEU A 556 -9.06 -15.58 -21.73
CA LEU A 556 -10.26 -16.30 -21.32
C LEU A 556 -10.89 -16.87 -22.60
N ARG A 557 -11.40 -18.10 -22.56
CA ARG A 557 -12.16 -18.65 -23.68
C ARG A 557 -13.49 -19.22 -23.24
N ALA A 558 -14.50 -19.15 -24.12
CA ALA A 558 -15.73 -19.92 -23.98
C ALA A 558 -15.66 -21.10 -24.95
N ARG A 559 -15.87 -22.32 -24.45
CA ARG A 559 -15.82 -23.56 -25.23
C ARG A 559 -17.17 -24.26 -25.23
N ILE A 560 -17.63 -24.69 -26.40
CA ILE A 560 -18.86 -25.48 -26.52
C ILE A 560 -18.63 -26.89 -25.96
N ILE A 561 -19.48 -27.30 -25.02
CA ILE A 561 -19.51 -28.65 -24.46
C ILE A 561 -20.76 -29.42 -24.87
N THR A 562 -21.79 -28.72 -25.34
CA THR A 562 -22.98 -29.32 -25.95
C THR A 562 -23.39 -28.43 -27.11
N ALA A 563 -23.26 -28.95 -28.32
CA ALA A 563 -23.65 -28.25 -29.53
C ALA A 563 -25.17 -28.39 -29.74
N GLY A 564 -25.81 -27.25 -29.97
CA GLY A 564 -27.20 -27.14 -30.40
C GLY A 564 -27.28 -26.76 -31.87
N SER A 565 -28.25 -25.91 -32.20
CA SER A 565 -28.55 -25.45 -33.55
C SER A 565 -28.50 -23.92 -33.70
N SER A 566 -28.52 -23.18 -32.58
CA SER A 566 -28.43 -21.72 -32.60
C SER A 566 -27.04 -21.24 -33.01
N LYS A 567 -27.00 -20.09 -33.68
CA LYS A 567 -25.80 -19.49 -34.26
C LYS A 567 -25.64 -18.05 -33.76
N PRO A 568 -25.40 -17.85 -32.45
CA PRO A 568 -25.28 -16.52 -31.86
C PRO A 568 -24.23 -15.65 -32.57
N LEU A 569 -24.63 -14.42 -32.87
CA LEU A 569 -23.78 -13.38 -33.41
C LEU A 569 -23.75 -12.18 -32.47
N ALA A 570 -22.56 -11.62 -32.26
CA ALA A 570 -22.39 -10.36 -31.56
C ALA A 570 -22.03 -9.25 -32.56
N THR A 571 -22.42 -8.03 -32.23
CA THR A 571 -21.97 -6.85 -32.97
C THR A 571 -20.69 -6.31 -32.35
N THR A 572 -20.66 -6.16 -31.02
CA THR A 572 -19.49 -5.65 -30.31
C THR A 572 -19.13 -6.47 -29.10
N ILE A 573 -17.81 -6.57 -28.90
CA ILE A 573 -17.19 -7.09 -27.69
C ILE A 573 -16.12 -6.10 -27.29
N TRP A 574 -16.48 -5.22 -26.36
CA TRP A 574 -15.57 -4.23 -25.83
C TRP A 574 -15.04 -4.62 -24.46
N LYS A 575 -13.89 -4.06 -24.11
CA LYS A 575 -13.30 -4.21 -22.78
C LYS A 575 -12.98 -2.85 -22.16
N ASN A 576 -12.75 -2.85 -20.85
CA ASN A 576 -12.16 -1.71 -20.16
C ASN A 576 -10.72 -1.47 -20.69
N PRO A 577 -10.38 -0.27 -21.22
CA PRO A 577 -9.07 0.01 -21.79
C PRO A 577 -7.93 -0.12 -20.79
N ASN A 578 -8.20 0.15 -19.52
CA ASN A 578 -7.19 0.20 -18.48
C ASN A 578 -7.16 -1.08 -17.63
N ASN A 579 -8.08 -2.03 -17.85
CA ASN A 579 -8.24 -3.24 -17.04
C ASN A 579 -8.32 -2.95 -15.52
N ILE A 580 -9.04 -1.90 -15.14
CA ILE A 580 -9.13 -1.39 -13.77
C ILE A 580 -10.50 -1.61 -13.12
N SER A 581 -11.30 -2.58 -13.58
CA SER A 581 -12.60 -2.85 -12.97
C SER A 581 -12.39 -3.62 -11.66
N THR A 582 -12.35 -2.91 -10.53
CA THR A 582 -12.02 -3.48 -9.21
C THR A 582 -13.25 -4.05 -8.50
N GLY A 583 -13.02 -4.85 -7.45
CA GLY A 583 -14.11 -5.35 -6.59
C GLY A 583 -15.02 -6.37 -7.29
N ILE A 584 -14.51 -7.09 -8.28
CA ILE A 584 -15.18 -8.23 -8.91
C ILE A 584 -14.75 -9.49 -8.13
N SER A 585 -15.44 -9.77 -7.02
CA SER A 585 -15.28 -10.97 -6.18
C SER A 585 -16.49 -11.14 -5.25
N ASN A 586 -16.58 -12.25 -4.52
CA ASN A 586 -17.63 -12.51 -3.54
C ASN A 586 -17.31 -11.88 -2.18
N TRP A 587 -16.98 -10.58 -2.19
CA TRP A 587 -16.75 -9.85 -0.96
C TRP A 587 -18.06 -9.60 -0.18
N LEU A 588 -17.95 -9.54 1.14
CA LEU A 588 -19.02 -9.20 2.07
C LEU A 588 -18.57 -8.08 3.00
N ILE A 589 -19.40 -7.07 3.17
CA ILE A 589 -19.24 -6.07 4.23
C ILE A 589 -20.47 -6.19 5.13
N ASN A 590 -20.30 -6.81 6.29
CA ASN A 590 -21.37 -7.11 7.22
C ASN A 590 -21.60 -5.94 8.18
N GLU A 591 -22.85 -5.51 8.31
CA GLU A 591 -23.32 -4.67 9.40
C GLU A 591 -23.81 -5.58 10.53
N LYS A 592 -23.12 -5.52 11.68
CA LYS A 592 -23.41 -6.33 12.86
C LYS A 592 -23.69 -5.45 14.07
N TYR A 593 -24.57 -5.91 14.95
CA TYR A 593 -24.75 -5.32 16.27
C TYR A 593 -24.59 -6.38 17.36
N THR A 594 -23.84 -6.02 18.40
CA THR A 594 -23.67 -6.87 19.58
C THR A 594 -25.00 -6.93 20.34
N PHE A 595 -25.47 -8.16 20.54
CA PHE A 595 -26.69 -8.49 21.25
C PHE A 595 -26.35 -9.24 22.53
N ASN A 596 -26.62 -8.61 23.65
CA ASN A 596 -26.56 -9.20 24.97
C ASN A 596 -27.99 -9.42 25.49
N LEU A 597 -28.21 -10.57 26.12
CA LEU A 597 -29.50 -10.93 26.68
C LEU A 597 -29.35 -11.53 28.06
N THR A 598 -30.15 -11.04 29.00
CA THR A 598 -30.40 -11.66 30.30
C THR A 598 -31.84 -12.18 30.32
N VAL A 599 -32.02 -13.45 30.67
CA VAL A 599 -33.33 -14.08 30.82
C VAL A 599 -33.60 -14.31 32.29
N GLN A 600 -34.74 -13.80 32.74
CA GLN A 600 -35.23 -13.96 34.11
C GLN A 600 -36.70 -14.42 34.10
N ASP A 601 -37.25 -14.76 35.26
CA ASP A 601 -38.69 -14.94 35.41
C ASP A 601 -39.41 -13.61 35.70
N THR A 602 -40.72 -13.64 35.79
CA THR A 602 -41.55 -12.46 36.12
C THR A 602 -41.32 -11.90 37.53
N TYR A 603 -40.56 -12.59 38.38
CA TYR A 603 -40.19 -12.17 39.73
C TYR A 603 -38.74 -11.65 39.81
N GLY A 604 -38.00 -11.65 38.70
CA GLY A 604 -36.62 -11.19 38.64
C GLY A 604 -35.57 -12.26 38.94
N ASN A 605 -35.96 -13.54 39.08
CA ASN A 605 -34.99 -14.63 39.26
C ASN A 605 -34.37 -14.99 37.91
N VAL A 606 -33.04 -15.02 37.84
CA VAL A 606 -32.31 -15.40 36.62
C VAL A 606 -32.61 -16.84 36.20
N ILE A 607 -32.77 -17.09 34.91
CA ILE A 607 -33.09 -18.41 34.36
C ILE A 607 -31.85 -18.98 33.69
N ASN A 608 -31.22 -19.97 34.33
CA ASN A 608 -30.10 -20.73 33.77
C ASN A 608 -30.58 -21.78 32.76
N GLY A 609 -29.86 -21.96 31.66
CA GLY A 609 -30.08 -23.00 30.65
C GLY A 609 -31.38 -22.83 29.86
N ALA A 610 -31.81 -21.60 29.60
CA ALA A 610 -32.82 -21.29 28.61
C ALA A 610 -32.17 -21.28 27.22
N ILE A 611 -32.77 -21.95 26.25
CA ILE A 611 -32.31 -21.99 24.86
C ILE A 611 -32.80 -20.72 24.16
N VAL A 612 -31.89 -19.95 23.58
CA VAL A 612 -32.16 -18.70 22.85
C VAL A 612 -31.74 -18.90 21.41
N SER A 613 -32.69 -18.79 20.49
CA SER A 613 -32.45 -18.82 19.04
C SER A 613 -32.76 -17.45 18.43
N VAL A 614 -31.84 -16.93 17.63
CA VAL A 614 -32.00 -15.69 16.86
C VAL A 614 -32.12 -16.07 15.40
N ILE A 615 -33.19 -15.60 14.75
CA ILE A 615 -33.58 -15.98 13.39
C ILE A 615 -33.69 -14.71 12.55
N ASP A 616 -33.07 -14.68 11.38
CA ASP A 616 -33.13 -13.55 10.46
C ASP A 616 -34.48 -13.48 9.70
N SER A 617 -34.67 -12.43 8.91
CA SER A 617 -35.92 -12.25 8.13
C SER A 617 -36.13 -13.30 7.04
N ASN A 618 -35.08 -14.04 6.64
CA ASN A 618 -35.14 -15.15 5.70
C ASN A 618 -35.49 -16.48 6.38
N GLY A 619 -35.60 -16.51 7.72
CA GLY A 619 -35.86 -17.72 8.50
C GLY A 619 -34.61 -18.52 8.86
N THR A 620 -33.40 -17.99 8.58
CA THR A 620 -32.13 -18.62 8.93
C THR A 620 -31.82 -18.40 10.40
N THR A 621 -31.46 -19.45 11.13
CA THR A 621 -30.99 -19.30 12.52
C THR A 621 -29.54 -18.79 12.52
N VAL A 622 -29.34 -17.53 12.92
CA VAL A 622 -28.04 -16.86 12.91
C VAL A 622 -27.30 -16.95 14.25
N ALA A 623 -28.00 -17.29 15.33
CA ALA A 623 -27.40 -17.67 16.60
C ALA A 623 -28.29 -18.66 17.36
N ASN A 624 -27.67 -19.63 18.05
CA ASN A 624 -28.37 -20.56 18.93
C ASN A 624 -27.50 -20.84 20.16
N THR A 625 -27.91 -20.30 21.30
CA THR A 625 -27.11 -20.27 22.53
C THR A 625 -27.98 -20.61 23.74
N THR A 626 -27.35 -20.75 24.90
CA THR A 626 -28.04 -21.01 26.17
C THR A 626 -27.61 -20.02 27.22
N THR A 627 -28.52 -19.69 28.13
CA THR A 627 -28.19 -18.83 29.27
C THR A 627 -27.34 -19.54 30.32
N ASP A 628 -26.43 -18.80 30.94
CA ASP A 628 -25.57 -19.24 32.03
C ASP A 628 -26.25 -19.16 33.42
N SER A 629 -25.49 -19.39 34.50
CA SER A 629 -25.98 -19.29 35.88
C SER A 629 -26.46 -17.89 36.28
N PHE A 630 -26.09 -16.85 35.55
CA PHE A 630 -26.54 -15.48 35.73
C PHE A 630 -27.69 -15.11 34.78
N GLY A 631 -28.25 -16.08 34.06
CA GLY A 631 -29.29 -15.87 33.08
C GLY A 631 -28.81 -15.20 31.79
N LYS A 632 -27.50 -15.05 31.58
CA LYS A 632 -26.93 -14.32 30.45
C LYS A 632 -26.57 -15.27 29.32
N ILE A 633 -26.76 -14.83 28.08
CA ILE A 633 -26.15 -15.49 26.93
C ILE A 633 -24.69 -15.03 26.77
N VAL A 634 -23.86 -15.84 26.10
CA VAL A 634 -22.61 -15.34 25.52
C VAL A 634 -22.98 -14.28 24.47
N ALA A 635 -22.36 -13.09 24.54
CA ALA A 635 -22.59 -12.00 23.59
C ALA A 635 -22.55 -12.49 22.14
N GLN A 636 -23.51 -12.06 21.33
CA GLN A 636 -23.61 -12.44 19.92
C GLN A 636 -23.49 -11.20 19.04
N ASP A 637 -22.66 -11.22 18.01
CA ASP A 637 -22.64 -10.18 16.98
C ASP A 637 -23.55 -10.60 15.83
N ILE A 638 -24.76 -10.03 15.80
CA ILE A 638 -25.83 -10.43 14.87
C ILE A 638 -25.74 -9.59 13.60
N ILE A 639 -25.67 -10.25 12.43
CA ILE A 639 -25.76 -9.58 11.13
C ILE A 639 -27.17 -9.07 10.93
N VAL A 640 -27.30 -7.78 10.59
CA VAL A 640 -28.59 -7.13 10.30
C VAL A 640 -28.70 -6.66 8.85
N GLY A 641 -27.56 -6.56 8.17
CA GLY A 641 -27.47 -6.33 6.73
C GLY A 641 -26.04 -6.51 6.25
N TYR A 642 -25.86 -6.59 4.94
CA TYR A 642 -24.54 -6.69 4.33
C TYR A 642 -24.51 -6.15 2.91
N TYR A 643 -23.34 -5.71 2.46
CA TYR A 643 -23.08 -5.34 1.06
C TYR A 643 -22.39 -6.48 0.36
N LYS A 644 -22.70 -6.69 -0.92
CA LYS A 644 -22.05 -7.66 -1.79
C LYS A 644 -21.94 -7.18 -3.23
N PHE A 645 -21.08 -7.85 -4.00
CA PHE A 645 -21.12 -7.77 -5.45
C PHE A 645 -22.34 -8.53 -5.97
N ASP A 646 -23.17 -7.84 -6.76
CA ASP A 646 -24.28 -8.42 -7.51
C ASP A 646 -24.28 -7.80 -8.91
N PRO A 647 -23.66 -8.47 -9.90
CA PRO A 647 -23.52 -7.92 -11.25
C PRO A 647 -24.84 -7.80 -12.01
N LYS A 648 -25.95 -8.36 -11.49
CA LYS A 648 -27.29 -8.15 -12.05
C LYS A 648 -27.83 -6.78 -11.69
N ASN A 649 -27.30 -6.13 -10.65
CA ASN A 649 -27.66 -4.76 -10.31
C ASN A 649 -26.91 -3.77 -11.23
N SER A 650 -27.60 -3.25 -12.24
CA SER A 650 -27.04 -2.19 -13.09
C SER A 650 -26.91 -0.86 -12.34
N GLU A 651 -27.70 -0.65 -11.29
CA GLU A 651 -27.59 0.50 -10.39
C GLU A 651 -26.41 0.29 -9.42
N TYR A 652 -25.74 1.37 -9.05
CA TYR A 652 -24.63 1.34 -8.08
C TYR A 652 -23.50 0.36 -8.43
N GLN A 653 -23.18 0.26 -9.72
CA GLN A 653 -21.96 -0.41 -10.20
C GLN A 653 -21.91 -1.92 -9.87
N GLY A 654 -23.03 -2.64 -9.91
CA GLY A 654 -23.03 -4.08 -9.62
C GLY A 654 -22.95 -4.39 -8.13
N MET A 655 -23.47 -3.51 -7.27
CA MET A 655 -23.43 -3.71 -5.81
C MET A 655 -24.84 -3.61 -5.23
N VAL A 656 -25.10 -4.34 -4.14
CA VAL A 656 -26.38 -4.28 -3.41
C VAL A 656 -26.15 -4.30 -1.91
N LYS A 657 -27.03 -3.62 -1.15
CA LYS A 657 -27.18 -3.81 0.29
C LYS A 657 -28.36 -4.75 0.54
N VAL A 658 -28.11 -5.90 1.15
CA VAL A 658 -29.14 -6.84 1.61
C VAL A 658 -29.45 -6.54 3.06
N ILE A 659 -30.73 -6.42 3.41
CA ILE A 659 -31.19 -6.24 4.79
C ILE A 659 -31.80 -7.55 5.28
N VAL A 660 -31.36 -8.04 6.45
CA VAL A 660 -31.84 -9.28 7.07
C VAL A 660 -32.60 -9.05 8.39
N ASN A 661 -32.83 -7.79 8.74
CA ASN A 661 -33.87 -7.37 9.67
C ASN A 661 -35.27 -7.52 9.05
N PRO A 662 -36.34 -7.54 9.87
CA PRO A 662 -36.33 -7.68 11.33
C PRO A 662 -35.88 -9.09 11.78
N ILE A 663 -35.19 -9.16 12.92
CA ILE A 663 -34.80 -10.43 13.55
C ILE A 663 -35.89 -10.95 14.48
N THR A 664 -35.97 -12.27 14.63
CA THR A 664 -36.87 -12.96 15.56
C THR A 664 -36.07 -13.66 16.66
N ILE A 665 -36.32 -13.32 17.92
CA ILE A 665 -35.77 -14.03 19.08
C ILE A 665 -36.80 -15.04 19.57
N LYS A 666 -36.34 -16.27 19.83
CA LYS A 666 -37.14 -17.35 20.38
C LYS A 666 -36.46 -17.95 21.60
N ILE A 667 -37.11 -17.89 22.76
CA ILE A 667 -36.56 -18.38 24.03
C ILE A 667 -37.40 -19.56 24.54
N LYS A 668 -36.73 -20.66 24.87
CA LYS A 668 -37.34 -21.89 25.38
C LYS A 668 -36.67 -22.33 26.67
N LYS A 669 -37.47 -22.52 27.72
CA LYS A 669 -37.08 -23.21 28.95
C LYS A 669 -38.23 -24.09 29.45
N SER A 670 -37.91 -25.28 29.95
CA SER A 670 -38.90 -26.14 30.60
C SER A 670 -39.51 -25.41 31.82
N GLY A 671 -40.82 -25.55 32.03
CA GLY A 671 -41.54 -24.82 33.08
C GLY A 671 -41.96 -23.39 32.72
N TYR A 672 -41.49 -22.84 31.59
CA TYR A 672 -41.80 -21.47 31.14
C TYR A 672 -42.51 -21.44 29.78
N LYS A 673 -43.35 -20.42 29.56
CA LYS A 673 -43.93 -20.16 28.24
C LYS A 673 -42.81 -19.79 27.26
N THR A 674 -42.90 -20.27 26.03
CA THR A 674 -41.97 -19.88 24.97
C THR A 674 -42.14 -18.39 24.69
N TYR A 675 -41.04 -17.65 24.68
CA TYR A 675 -41.02 -16.26 24.23
C TYR A 675 -40.69 -16.21 22.74
N ILE A 676 -41.42 -15.38 21.99
CA ILE A 676 -41.13 -15.09 20.58
C ILE A 676 -41.38 -13.61 20.37
N GLU A 677 -40.38 -12.90 19.88
CA GLU A 677 -40.51 -11.48 19.51
C GLU A 677 -39.74 -11.20 18.23
N LYS A 678 -40.30 -10.31 17.41
CA LYS A 678 -39.74 -9.86 16.14
C LYS A 678 -39.53 -8.35 16.20
N PHE A 679 -38.32 -7.89 15.91
CA PHE A 679 -37.92 -6.48 16.03
C PHE A 679 -36.73 -6.16 15.12
N ASP A 680 -36.48 -4.88 14.86
CA ASP A 680 -35.28 -4.42 14.15
C ASP A 680 -34.14 -4.19 15.14
N LEU A 681 -33.03 -4.89 14.95
CA LEU A 681 -31.80 -4.61 15.69
C LEU A 681 -31.01 -3.52 14.95
N THR A 682 -30.92 -2.33 15.55
CA THR A 682 -30.34 -1.14 14.91
C THR A 682 -29.14 -0.57 15.65
N GLN A 683 -28.82 -1.10 16.83
CA GLN A 683 -27.70 -0.69 17.66
C GLN A 683 -27.30 -1.83 18.61
N LYS A 684 -26.13 -1.72 19.22
CA LYS A 684 -25.74 -2.56 20.36
C LYS A 684 -26.85 -2.57 21.39
N THR A 685 -27.28 -3.77 21.81
CA THR A 685 -28.45 -3.94 22.66
C THR A 685 -28.13 -4.84 23.84
N ASP A 686 -28.42 -4.34 25.04
CA ASP A 686 -28.39 -5.08 26.30
C ASP A 686 -29.83 -5.28 26.78
N TRP A 687 -30.41 -6.46 26.54
CA TRP A 687 -31.82 -6.72 26.81
C TRP A 687 -32.02 -7.62 28.04
N VAL A 688 -33.07 -7.35 28.82
CA VAL A 688 -33.58 -8.22 29.87
C VAL A 688 -34.98 -8.69 29.49
N ILE A 689 -35.19 -10.01 29.38
CA ILE A 689 -36.50 -10.62 29.06
C ILE A 689 -36.98 -11.46 30.24
N ALA A 690 -38.22 -11.21 30.68
CA ALA A 690 -38.88 -11.99 31.70
C ALA A 690 -39.80 -13.07 31.10
N LEU A 691 -39.54 -14.35 31.43
CA LEU A 691 -40.39 -15.47 31.03
C LEU A 691 -41.47 -15.73 32.08
N SER A 692 -42.73 -15.83 31.63
CA SER A 692 -43.82 -16.30 32.51
C SER A 692 -43.77 -17.81 32.66
N THR A 693 -44.05 -18.30 33.88
CA THR A 693 -44.19 -19.73 34.14
C THR A 693 -45.40 -20.31 33.38
N ARG A 694 -45.31 -21.58 32.99
CA ARG A 694 -46.49 -22.33 32.53
C ARG A 694 -47.34 -22.60 33.77
N ARG A 695 -48.59 -22.12 33.79
CA ARG A 695 -49.55 -22.60 34.78
C ARG A 695 -49.75 -24.09 34.54
N PHE A 696 -49.30 -24.92 35.48
CA PHE A 696 -49.78 -26.29 35.57
C PHE A 696 -51.24 -26.21 36.00
N ILE A 697 -52.17 -26.52 35.10
CA ILE A 697 -53.53 -26.88 35.50
C ILE A 697 -53.39 -28.29 36.09
N GLY A 698 -53.06 -28.36 37.38
CA GLY A 698 -53.21 -29.59 38.13
C GLY A 698 -54.68 -30.00 38.10
N ASN A 699 -54.96 -31.25 37.76
CA ASN A 699 -56.29 -31.83 37.86
C ASN A 699 -56.91 -31.44 39.20
N GLN A 700 -57.97 -30.63 39.16
CA GLN A 700 -58.89 -30.52 40.29
C GLN A 700 -59.48 -31.92 40.50
N PRO A 701 -59.45 -32.49 41.71
CA PRO A 701 -60.20 -33.71 41.97
C PRO A 701 -61.69 -33.36 41.74
N GLN A 702 -62.32 -34.05 40.79
CA GLN A 702 -63.78 -34.04 40.75
C GLN A 702 -64.28 -34.67 42.05
N ARG A 703 -65.32 -34.02 42.60
CA ARG A 703 -65.94 -34.33 43.90
C ARG A 703 -66.29 -35.80 44.08
#